data_AF-A0A354BWI3-F1
#
_entry.id   AF-A0A354BWI3-F1
#
_cell.length_a   1.000
_cell.length_b   1.000
_cell.length_c   1.000
_cell.angle_alpha   90.00
_cell.angle_beta   90.00
_cell.angle_gamma   90.00
#
_symmetry.space_group_name_H-M   'P 1'
#
loop_
_entity.id
_entity.type
_entity.pdbx_description
1 polymer ?
#
loop_
_entity_poly.entity_id
_entity_poly.type
_entity_poly.pdbx_seq_one_letter_code
_entity_poly.pdbx_strand_id
1 'polypeptide(L)'
;MNRKVLIVCIYLCYPLLLSSQTLTRKEFIKAVLEADTYFYYEQDYEKAASLYQPLADAFPDNANLAAKIGMCNLNIDGKRNDALRYLKKASGNVARNDDEYTEYGESAPPDTYLYIAIAYQQNDSLEKAIQLFTEAKRRLAGLDDFNTEYINNQLKNCMYAMESMKKPLSFRTDLLVPWLADFPGAVNPVISKNDSVFIFTHKQNGKTRILCSYKTADKWKTPADITKQLGGLDRYYSNSITGDGSTLIIYLDDGRDGNLYYSQRKDSIWSKIRNLGKTINTIYWEAHGFITPDGKTLYFSSNKPGGKGELDIWVSEKERDGSWKKPVNCGSVINTPYNENTPFFDPERGILLFSSSGHTSIGGYDVFRSSFNRGSWSHPAGLPFPVNNTIDDSFFIFNNRDTGFITSYYDERAGYRNIYTIITGETVEKRITAEGTVTLQDNLAVDPEKASILLTDARTGAPVRNIALHDPASYRLEIKPGDFKIIISQIGSKTDTVNIKAKAVTVPGISHLTDTGMYRFTIAPGDYLLYIRQPGYKTDTIALNLPADHAGSIININSSLVPEKVYNQSFLMIRNILFDFDSYKLDDKAIATLNMLRSILIDYPELKIEVAGYTDSRGSFEHNMQLAQKRADEVIKYLTRSGISPSKMTRRAFGSSDFAALNTNADGSDNPDGRRYNRRATFGILDPKTGVTIRKETYTPRHLRHPSSFKYNIILVKSEDDMEPNQFSNLDIASTLFINPVKIGSSTSYIIGEFLNKTGAVRYLEYVKEKGFKDAYIITQYDLYDPQDESVDDSMLFKAEPATKVYTIQLAASRKPVDTNYFKDVEGVREIYSSDKYYRYVAGEYSSVTRAKPVVAALRAAGFKDAFIRNLNSIPK
;
A
#
# COMPACT_ATOMS: atom_id res chain seq x y z
N MET A 1 -14.12 -91.41 44.15
CA MET A 1 -15.47 -90.94 44.53
C MET A 1 -15.41 -89.43 44.71
N ASN A 2 -16.23 -88.70 43.95
CA ASN A 2 -16.22 -87.24 43.80
C ASN A 2 -16.76 -86.50 45.04
N ARG A 3 -16.18 -85.34 45.41
CA ARG A 3 -16.79 -83.99 45.30
C ARG A 3 -16.18 -82.98 46.29
N LYS A 4 -15.53 -81.95 45.69
CA LYS A 4 -15.59 -80.50 45.97
C LYS A 4 -15.91 -80.04 47.41
N VAL A 5 -14.99 -79.26 48.00
CA VAL A 5 -15.35 -78.06 48.77
C VAL A 5 -14.38 -76.93 48.38
N LEU A 6 -15.00 -75.85 47.92
CA LEU A 6 -14.45 -74.61 47.40
C LEU A 6 -14.09 -73.69 48.58
N ILE A 7 -12.83 -73.24 48.66
CA ILE A 7 -12.40 -72.22 49.61
C ILE A 7 -12.86 -70.86 49.09
N VAL A 8 -13.81 -70.23 49.79
CA VAL A 8 -14.18 -68.83 49.58
C VAL A 8 -13.42 -68.00 50.60
N CYS A 9 -12.30 -67.40 50.18
CA CYS A 9 -11.68 -66.30 50.89
C CYS A 9 -12.16 -64.99 50.25
N ILE A 10 -12.99 -64.26 51.00
CA ILE A 10 -13.46 -62.92 50.66
C ILE A 10 -12.27 -61.96 50.78
N TYR A 11 -11.70 -61.55 49.65
CA TYR A 11 -10.89 -60.34 49.56
C TYR A 11 -11.77 -59.24 48.95
N LEU A 12 -12.09 -58.25 49.76
CA LEU A 12 -12.72 -56.99 49.37
C LEU A 12 -11.80 -56.24 48.39
N CYS A 13 -12.04 -56.39 47.10
CA CYS A 13 -11.56 -55.44 46.10
C CYS A 13 -12.35 -54.14 46.24
N TYR A 14 -11.77 -53.14 46.92
CA TYR A 14 -12.13 -51.75 46.66
C TYR A 14 -11.66 -51.42 45.24
N PRO A 15 -12.54 -51.03 44.30
CA PRO A 15 -12.08 -50.38 43.09
C PRO A 15 -11.50 -49.03 43.51
N LEU A 16 -10.19 -48.87 43.34
CA LEU A 16 -9.58 -47.55 43.20
C LEU A 16 -10.22 -46.90 41.98
N LEU A 17 -11.33 -46.19 42.21
CA LEU A 17 -11.84 -45.17 41.32
C LEU A 17 -10.72 -44.14 41.18
N LEU A 18 -9.91 -44.28 40.13
CA LEU A 18 -9.14 -43.19 39.55
C LEU A 18 -10.15 -42.09 39.23
N SER A 19 -10.32 -41.19 40.18
CA SER A 19 -11.10 -40.00 40.01
C SER A 19 -10.33 -39.18 38.99
N SER A 20 -10.83 -39.13 37.75
CA SER A 20 -10.50 -38.03 36.84
C SER A 20 -10.74 -36.76 37.64
N GLN A 21 -9.66 -36.10 38.07
CA GLN A 21 -9.77 -34.79 38.67
C GLN A 21 -10.29 -33.89 37.55
N THR A 22 -11.58 -33.58 37.59
CA THR A 22 -12.19 -32.64 36.68
C THR A 22 -11.53 -31.30 36.96
N LEU A 23 -10.73 -30.82 36.00
CA LEU A 23 -10.08 -29.52 36.08
C LEU A 23 -11.16 -28.48 36.39
N THR A 24 -11.02 -27.76 37.50
CA THR A 24 -12.03 -26.76 37.86
C THR A 24 -12.03 -25.62 36.84
N ARG A 25 -13.16 -24.91 36.67
CA ARG A 25 -13.23 -23.75 35.76
C ARG A 25 -12.16 -22.69 36.08
N LYS A 26 -11.80 -22.53 37.36
CA LYS A 26 -10.75 -21.60 37.80
C LYS A 26 -9.36 -22.06 37.37
N GLU A 27 -9.06 -23.34 37.49
CA GLU A 27 -7.78 -23.92 37.03
C GLU A 27 -7.66 -23.88 35.51
N PHE A 28 -8.76 -24.13 34.80
CA PHE A 28 -8.83 -23.98 33.35
C PHE A 28 -8.47 -22.55 32.90
N ILE A 29 -9.17 -21.54 33.44
CA ILE A 29 -8.91 -20.13 33.10
C ILE A 29 -7.45 -19.76 33.39
N LYS A 30 -6.92 -20.20 34.54
CA LYS A 30 -5.51 -19.93 34.90
C LYS A 30 -4.53 -20.53 33.88
N ALA A 31 -4.77 -21.77 33.45
CA ALA A 31 -3.91 -22.44 32.48
C ALA A 31 -4.00 -21.81 31.08
N VAL A 32 -5.21 -21.40 30.66
CA VAL A 32 -5.40 -20.66 29.39
C VAL A 32 -4.69 -19.31 29.45
N LEU A 33 -4.82 -18.54 30.53
CA LEU A 33 -4.14 -17.25 30.71
C LEU A 33 -2.61 -17.39 30.69
N GLU A 34 -2.07 -18.46 31.26
CA GLU A 34 -0.63 -18.76 31.19
C GLU A 34 -0.19 -18.99 29.73
N ALA A 35 -0.96 -19.75 28.96
CA ALA A 35 -0.68 -19.95 27.54
C ALA A 35 -0.87 -18.67 26.70
N ASP A 36 -1.90 -17.87 26.98
CA ASP A 36 -2.16 -16.57 26.35
C ASP A 36 -1.03 -15.57 26.62
N THR A 37 -0.39 -15.66 27.79
CA THR A 37 0.79 -14.85 28.11
C THR A 37 1.91 -15.10 27.10
N TYR A 38 2.21 -16.37 26.81
CA TYR A 38 3.22 -16.74 25.83
C TYR A 38 2.81 -16.38 24.40
N PHE A 39 1.52 -16.48 24.07
CA PHE A 39 1.01 -16.16 22.74
C PHE A 39 1.05 -14.66 22.43
N TYR A 40 0.42 -13.83 23.27
CA TYR A 40 0.22 -12.40 22.98
C TYR A 40 1.42 -11.52 23.37
N TYR A 41 2.14 -11.87 24.44
CA TYR A 41 3.18 -11.00 24.99
C TYR A 41 4.59 -11.47 24.67
N GLU A 42 4.86 -12.77 24.81
CA GLU A 42 6.20 -13.33 24.52
C GLU A 42 6.37 -13.75 23.05
N GLN A 43 5.26 -13.89 22.31
CA GLN A 43 5.22 -14.44 20.94
C GLN A 43 5.95 -15.80 20.80
N ASP A 44 6.02 -16.57 21.89
CA ASP A 44 6.58 -17.92 21.93
C ASP A 44 5.48 -18.93 21.60
N TYR A 45 5.17 -19.05 20.30
CA TYR A 45 4.09 -19.90 19.81
C TYR A 45 4.32 -21.39 20.09
N GLU A 46 5.58 -21.85 20.12
CA GLU A 46 5.93 -23.23 20.49
C GLU A 46 5.53 -23.49 21.95
N LYS A 47 5.91 -22.58 22.87
CA LYS A 47 5.58 -22.69 24.29
C LYS A 47 4.07 -22.57 24.51
N ALA A 48 3.40 -21.60 23.87
CA ALA A 48 1.96 -21.42 23.95
C ALA A 48 1.21 -22.67 23.49
N ALA A 49 1.56 -23.23 22.32
CA ALA A 49 0.97 -24.47 21.81
C ALA A 49 1.15 -25.64 22.79
N SER A 50 2.35 -25.76 23.40
CA SER A 50 2.64 -26.81 24.39
C SER A 50 1.78 -26.71 25.66
N LEU A 51 1.32 -25.50 26.02
CA LEU A 51 0.47 -25.25 27.17
C LEU A 51 -1.02 -25.42 26.83
N TYR A 52 -1.43 -25.07 25.60
CA TYR A 52 -2.79 -25.34 25.14
C TYR A 52 -3.07 -26.82 24.89
N GLN A 53 -2.08 -27.59 24.45
CA GLN A 53 -2.29 -28.97 24.01
C GLN A 53 -2.90 -29.87 25.11
N PRO A 54 -2.40 -29.90 26.37
CA PRO A 54 -3.03 -30.68 27.44
C PRO A 54 -4.47 -30.26 27.74
N LEU A 55 -4.80 -28.97 27.58
CA LEU A 55 -6.16 -28.47 27.76
C LEU A 55 -7.06 -28.95 26.62
N ALA A 56 -6.59 -28.90 25.37
CA ALA A 56 -7.33 -29.39 24.22
C ALA A 56 -7.52 -30.92 24.26
N ASP A 57 -6.58 -31.66 24.85
CA ASP A 57 -6.72 -33.11 25.07
C ASP A 57 -7.78 -33.41 26.15
N ALA A 58 -7.86 -32.59 27.20
CA ALA A 58 -8.87 -32.71 28.26
C ALA A 58 -10.27 -32.22 27.80
N PHE A 59 -10.32 -31.24 26.90
CA PHE A 59 -11.55 -30.63 26.37
C PHE A 59 -11.58 -30.73 24.83
N PRO A 60 -11.72 -31.93 24.26
CA PRO A 60 -11.54 -32.16 22.83
C PRO A 60 -12.56 -31.44 21.94
N ASP A 61 -13.73 -31.07 22.45
CA ASP A 61 -14.76 -30.37 21.67
C ASP A 61 -14.68 -28.84 21.77
N ASN A 62 -13.73 -28.30 22.56
CA ASN A 62 -13.54 -26.87 22.71
C ASN A 62 -12.90 -26.27 21.45
N ALA A 63 -13.70 -25.58 20.64
CA ALA A 63 -13.28 -24.96 19.39
C ALA A 63 -12.35 -23.75 19.60
N ASN A 64 -12.48 -23.03 20.70
CA ASN A 64 -11.59 -21.93 21.07
C ASN A 64 -10.14 -22.41 21.28
N LEU A 65 -9.94 -23.48 22.04
CA LEU A 65 -8.61 -24.09 22.21
C LEU A 65 -8.06 -24.61 20.88
N ALA A 66 -8.89 -25.22 20.05
CA ALA A 66 -8.49 -25.64 18.71
C ALA A 66 -8.06 -24.44 17.84
N ALA A 67 -8.76 -23.30 17.92
CA ALA A 67 -8.38 -22.07 17.22
C ALA A 67 -7.04 -21.54 17.72
N LYS A 68 -6.85 -21.43 19.05
CA LYS A 68 -5.59 -20.98 19.68
C LYS A 68 -4.39 -21.84 19.28
N ILE A 69 -4.51 -23.17 19.32
CA ILE A 69 -3.45 -24.09 18.85
C ILE A 69 -3.22 -23.92 17.34
N GLY A 70 -4.30 -23.79 16.57
CA GLY A 70 -4.24 -23.53 15.14
C GLY A 70 -3.45 -22.27 14.79
N MET A 71 -3.72 -21.17 15.47
CA MET A 71 -3.02 -19.88 15.33
C MET A 71 -1.56 -19.96 15.77
N CYS A 72 -1.24 -20.70 16.83
CA CYS A 72 0.16 -20.96 17.20
C CYS A 72 0.89 -21.67 16.06
N ASN A 73 0.29 -22.74 15.53
CA ASN A 73 0.89 -23.57 14.48
C ASN A 73 1.08 -22.83 13.14
N LEU A 74 0.33 -21.75 12.86
CA LEU A 74 0.57 -20.89 11.69
C LEU A 74 1.92 -20.17 11.74
N ASN A 75 2.47 -20.01 12.95
CA ASN A 75 3.71 -19.28 13.22
C ASN A 75 4.89 -20.21 13.60
N ILE A 76 4.69 -21.54 13.57
CA ILE A 76 5.74 -22.52 13.87
C ILE A 76 6.15 -23.23 12.57
N ASP A 77 7.45 -23.22 12.29
CA ASP A 77 8.02 -23.90 11.12
C ASP A 77 7.60 -25.38 11.10
N GLY A 78 7.20 -25.88 9.92
CA GLY A 78 6.74 -27.26 9.72
C GLY A 78 5.38 -27.62 10.33
N LYS A 79 4.66 -26.66 10.94
CA LYS A 79 3.34 -26.90 11.55
C LYS A 79 2.15 -26.46 10.69
N ARG A 80 2.36 -26.01 9.45
CA ARG A 80 1.29 -25.58 8.53
C ARG A 80 0.15 -26.58 8.34
N ASN A 81 0.46 -27.89 8.29
CA ASN A 81 -0.55 -28.95 8.19
C ASN A 81 -1.33 -29.13 9.51
N ASP A 82 -0.63 -29.07 10.65
CA ASP A 82 -1.26 -29.12 11.98
C ASP A 82 -2.16 -27.90 12.19
N ALA A 83 -1.72 -26.70 11.77
CA ALA A 83 -2.50 -25.46 11.80
C ALA A 83 -3.83 -25.65 11.05
N LEU A 84 -3.76 -26.12 9.81
CA LEU A 84 -4.95 -26.36 8.99
C LEU A 84 -5.89 -27.38 9.63
N ARG A 85 -5.35 -28.46 10.23
CA ARG A 85 -6.16 -29.47 10.95
C ARG A 85 -6.91 -28.87 12.13
N TYR A 86 -6.21 -28.12 12.98
CA TYR A 86 -6.79 -27.52 14.19
C TYR A 86 -7.78 -26.40 13.86
N LEU A 87 -7.47 -25.54 12.89
CA LEU A 87 -8.37 -24.46 12.46
C LEU A 87 -9.64 -25.01 11.78
N LYS A 88 -9.52 -26.10 11.01
CA LYS A 88 -10.70 -26.84 10.51
C LYS A 88 -11.55 -27.39 11.65
N LYS A 89 -10.94 -27.95 12.69
CA LYS A 89 -11.66 -28.42 13.88
C LYS A 89 -12.39 -27.27 14.58
N ALA A 90 -11.72 -26.13 14.77
CA ALA A 90 -12.29 -24.92 15.36
C ALA A 90 -13.51 -24.40 14.57
N SER A 91 -13.50 -24.55 13.25
CA SER A 91 -14.61 -24.11 12.38
C SER A 91 -15.97 -24.75 12.71
N GLY A 92 -16.00 -25.84 13.48
CA GLY A 92 -17.23 -26.50 13.91
C GLY A 92 -18.06 -25.71 14.93
N ASN A 93 -17.46 -24.78 15.68
CA ASN A 93 -18.16 -23.91 16.63
C ASN A 93 -17.46 -22.56 16.73
N VAL A 94 -17.77 -21.66 15.80
CA VAL A 94 -17.27 -20.28 15.77
C VAL A 94 -18.37 -19.32 16.24
N ALA A 95 -18.03 -18.40 17.14
CA ALA A 95 -18.93 -17.35 17.59
C ALA A 95 -19.40 -16.49 16.42
N ARG A 96 -20.66 -16.04 16.42
CA ARG A 96 -21.21 -15.28 15.29
C ARG A 96 -20.77 -13.82 15.28
N ASN A 97 -20.43 -13.29 16.45
CA ASN A 97 -20.01 -11.92 16.70
C ASN A 97 -19.22 -11.87 18.02
N ASP A 98 -18.70 -10.70 18.37
CA ASP A 98 -17.87 -10.51 19.56
C ASP A 98 -18.68 -10.67 20.87
N ASP A 99 -19.99 -10.40 20.84
CA ASP A 99 -20.88 -10.57 22.01
C ASP A 99 -21.09 -12.05 22.39
N GLU A 100 -21.07 -12.95 21.40
CA GLU A 100 -21.17 -14.40 21.61
C GLU A 100 -19.82 -15.04 21.95
N TYR A 101 -18.71 -14.34 21.71
CA TYR A 101 -17.37 -14.82 22.04
C TYR A 101 -17.03 -14.55 23.50
N THR A 102 -16.38 -15.51 24.15
CA THR A 102 -15.74 -15.31 25.44
C THR A 102 -14.34 -15.91 25.40
N GLU A 103 -13.36 -15.16 25.91
CA GLU A 103 -11.93 -15.51 25.84
C GLU A 103 -11.62 -16.93 26.33
N TYR A 104 -12.36 -17.38 27.35
CA TYR A 104 -12.22 -18.70 27.99
C TYR A 104 -13.42 -19.63 27.74
N GLY A 105 -14.25 -19.32 26.74
CA GLY A 105 -15.39 -20.12 26.32
C GLY A 105 -15.02 -21.29 25.41
N GLU A 106 -16.05 -22.01 24.94
CA GLU A 106 -15.88 -23.14 24.02
C GLU A 106 -15.90 -22.75 22.54
N SER A 107 -16.56 -21.64 22.19
CA SER A 107 -16.67 -21.16 20.82
C SER A 107 -15.41 -20.42 20.39
N ALA A 108 -14.92 -20.72 19.19
CA ALA A 108 -13.79 -20.03 18.58
C ALA A 108 -14.15 -18.57 18.23
N PRO A 109 -13.17 -17.64 18.22
CA PRO A 109 -13.42 -16.24 17.89
C PRO A 109 -13.86 -16.06 16.43
N PRO A 110 -14.66 -15.02 16.10
CA PRO A 110 -15.20 -14.83 14.75
C PRO A 110 -14.14 -14.80 13.64
N ASP A 111 -12.96 -14.24 13.93
CA ASP A 111 -11.80 -14.15 13.05
C ASP A 111 -11.12 -15.49 12.74
N THR A 112 -11.55 -16.60 13.35
CA THR A 112 -11.09 -17.96 13.02
C THR A 112 -11.17 -18.25 11.52
N TYR A 113 -12.17 -17.72 10.80
CA TYR A 113 -12.28 -17.87 9.35
C TYR A 113 -11.15 -17.20 8.56
N LEU A 114 -10.59 -16.11 9.07
CA LEU A 114 -9.41 -15.47 8.50
C LEU A 114 -8.21 -16.40 8.63
N TYR A 115 -7.98 -16.96 9.82
CA TYR A 115 -6.87 -17.88 10.06
C TYR A 115 -7.00 -19.19 9.28
N ILE A 116 -8.22 -19.70 9.08
CA ILE A 116 -8.45 -20.84 8.17
C ILE A 116 -8.00 -20.48 6.75
N ALA A 117 -8.34 -19.29 6.24
CA ALA A 117 -7.93 -18.86 4.91
C ALA A 117 -6.40 -18.77 4.78
N ILE A 118 -5.72 -18.19 5.79
CA ILE A 118 -4.26 -18.15 5.88
C ILE A 118 -3.67 -19.57 5.90
N ALA A 119 -4.26 -20.50 6.66
CA ALA A 119 -3.82 -21.88 6.69
C ALA A 119 -3.92 -22.56 5.31
N TYR A 120 -4.99 -22.31 4.55
CA TYR A 120 -5.10 -22.82 3.18
C TYR A 120 -4.08 -22.17 2.23
N GLN A 121 -3.79 -20.87 2.38
CA GLN A 121 -2.75 -20.19 1.61
C GLN A 121 -1.37 -20.81 1.88
N GLN A 122 -0.97 -20.93 3.15
CA GLN A 122 0.30 -21.53 3.56
C GLN A 122 0.44 -23.01 3.17
N ASN A 123 -0.66 -23.71 2.86
CA ASN A 123 -0.68 -25.08 2.35
C ASN A 123 -0.92 -25.12 0.83
N ASP A 124 -0.54 -24.06 0.11
CA ASP A 124 -0.53 -23.96 -1.36
C ASP A 124 -1.91 -24.16 -2.02
N SER A 125 -2.99 -24.09 -1.24
CA SER A 125 -4.37 -24.31 -1.67
C SER A 125 -5.05 -22.99 -2.00
N LEU A 126 -4.51 -22.27 -2.98
CA LEU A 126 -4.77 -20.85 -3.24
C LEU A 126 -6.21 -20.55 -3.66
N GLU A 127 -6.84 -21.36 -4.51
CA GLU A 127 -8.24 -21.15 -4.91
C GLU A 127 -9.17 -21.27 -3.70
N LYS A 128 -8.87 -22.21 -2.80
CA LYS A 128 -9.64 -22.40 -1.58
C LYS A 128 -9.40 -21.26 -0.60
N ALA A 129 -8.15 -20.78 -0.49
CA ALA A 129 -7.81 -19.60 0.30
C ALA A 129 -8.57 -18.36 -0.18
N ILE A 130 -8.65 -18.09 -1.49
CA ILE A 130 -9.40 -16.96 -2.07
C ILE A 130 -10.89 -17.02 -1.68
N GLN A 131 -11.51 -18.19 -1.79
CA GLN A 131 -12.90 -18.39 -1.38
C GLN A 131 -13.09 -18.06 0.11
N LEU A 132 -12.18 -18.54 0.96
CA LEU A 132 -12.26 -18.38 2.41
C LEU A 132 -11.93 -16.96 2.87
N PHE A 133 -10.96 -16.27 2.24
CA PHE A 133 -10.72 -14.85 2.48
C PHE A 133 -11.94 -14.01 2.10
N THR A 134 -12.61 -14.34 0.99
CA THR A 134 -13.85 -13.65 0.58
C THR A 134 -14.99 -13.90 1.58
N GLU A 135 -15.09 -15.11 2.12
CA GLU A 135 -16.05 -15.45 3.19
C GLU A 135 -15.71 -14.72 4.49
N ALA A 136 -14.45 -14.75 4.93
CA ALA A 136 -13.96 -14.06 6.12
C ALA A 136 -14.25 -12.56 6.03
N LYS A 137 -13.97 -11.94 4.88
CA LYS A 137 -14.30 -10.52 4.62
C LYS A 137 -15.78 -10.22 4.84
N ARG A 138 -16.68 -11.13 4.47
CA ARG A 138 -18.13 -10.96 4.63
C ARG A 138 -18.56 -11.15 6.08
N ARG A 139 -18.02 -12.17 6.76
CA ARG A 139 -18.38 -12.53 8.14
C ARG A 139 -17.89 -11.52 9.17
N LEU A 140 -16.70 -10.98 8.95
CA LEU A 140 -16.07 -10.02 9.85
C LEU A 140 -16.50 -8.57 9.57
N ALA A 141 -17.30 -8.34 8.53
CA ALA A 141 -17.80 -7.01 8.20
C ALA A 141 -18.69 -6.47 9.33
N GLY A 142 -18.22 -5.42 10.00
CA GLY A 142 -18.95 -4.75 11.09
C GLY A 142 -18.46 -5.10 12.51
N LEU A 143 -17.39 -5.91 12.64
CA LEU A 143 -16.65 -6.05 13.90
C LEU A 143 -15.65 -4.89 14.07
N ASP A 144 -15.40 -4.48 15.30
CA ASP A 144 -14.63 -3.25 15.62
C ASP A 144 -13.14 -3.36 15.22
N ASP A 145 -12.56 -4.56 15.21
CA ASP A 145 -11.14 -4.82 14.87
C ASP A 145 -10.92 -5.31 13.42
N PHE A 146 -11.93 -5.20 12.55
CA PHE A 146 -11.89 -5.77 11.21
C PHE A 146 -11.03 -4.97 10.21
N ASN A 147 -9.82 -5.49 9.92
CA ASN A 147 -8.96 -4.92 8.87
C ASN A 147 -9.37 -5.43 7.46
N THR A 148 -10.31 -4.72 6.83
CA THR A 148 -10.75 -5.01 5.45
C THR A 148 -9.59 -4.93 4.44
N GLU A 149 -8.64 -4.02 4.67
CA GLU A 149 -7.51 -3.79 3.77
C GLU A 149 -6.54 -4.97 3.79
N TYR A 150 -6.27 -5.54 4.96
CA TYR A 150 -5.45 -6.74 5.11
C TYR A 150 -6.01 -7.91 4.29
N ILE A 151 -7.30 -8.22 4.41
CA ILE A 151 -7.91 -9.32 3.63
C ILE A 151 -7.88 -9.04 2.13
N ASN A 152 -8.09 -7.79 1.72
CA ASN A 152 -7.94 -7.42 0.31
C ASN A 152 -6.50 -7.64 -0.18
N ASN A 153 -5.50 -7.38 0.66
CA ASN A 153 -4.11 -7.66 0.32
C ASN A 153 -3.86 -9.18 0.21
N GLN A 154 -4.38 -9.98 1.15
CA GLN A 154 -4.25 -11.45 1.07
C GLN A 154 -4.91 -12.04 -0.18
N LEU A 155 -6.07 -11.51 -0.59
CA LEU A 155 -6.72 -11.88 -1.85
C LEU A 155 -5.86 -11.55 -3.06
N LYS A 156 -5.23 -10.37 -3.09
CA LYS A 156 -4.26 -10.00 -4.13
C LYS A 156 -3.06 -10.94 -4.11
N ASN A 157 -2.56 -11.29 -2.93
CA ASN A 157 -1.40 -12.17 -2.80
C ASN A 157 -1.69 -13.57 -3.32
N CYS A 158 -2.85 -14.16 -2.98
CA CYS A 158 -3.24 -15.46 -3.53
C CYS A 158 -3.35 -15.44 -5.06
N MET A 159 -3.95 -14.39 -5.64
CA MET A 159 -4.03 -14.27 -7.11
C MET A 159 -2.65 -14.10 -7.76
N TYR A 160 -1.77 -13.31 -7.14
CA TYR A 160 -0.40 -13.13 -7.61
C TYR A 160 0.42 -14.44 -7.50
N ALA A 161 0.29 -15.15 -6.38
CA ALA A 161 0.89 -16.46 -6.14
C ALA A 161 0.51 -17.47 -7.23
N MET A 162 -0.79 -17.57 -7.55
CA MET A 162 -1.28 -18.46 -8.61
C MET A 162 -0.64 -18.17 -9.97
N GLU A 163 -0.43 -16.89 -10.31
CA GLU A 163 0.25 -16.52 -11.56
C GLU A 163 1.76 -16.77 -11.50
N SER A 164 2.42 -16.45 -10.38
CA SER A 164 3.86 -16.64 -10.22
C SER A 164 4.24 -18.13 -10.24
N MET A 165 3.43 -18.99 -9.63
CA MET A 165 3.67 -20.44 -9.58
C MET A 165 3.59 -21.14 -10.94
N LYS A 166 2.97 -20.52 -11.96
CA LYS A 166 2.93 -21.07 -13.32
C LYS A 166 4.29 -21.03 -14.03
N LYS A 167 5.23 -20.20 -13.57
CA LYS A 167 6.54 -19.99 -14.19
C LYS A 167 7.65 -19.99 -13.12
N PRO A 168 7.91 -21.14 -12.47
CA PRO A 168 8.93 -21.22 -11.45
C PRO A 168 10.31 -20.90 -12.00
N LEU A 169 11.08 -20.11 -11.26
CA LEU A 169 12.50 -19.91 -11.50
C LEU A 169 13.26 -21.20 -11.19
N SER A 170 14.11 -21.64 -12.12
CA SER A 170 15.07 -22.71 -11.87
C SER A 170 16.26 -22.15 -11.09
N PHE A 171 16.54 -22.70 -9.91
CA PHE A 171 17.75 -22.42 -9.15
C PHE A 171 18.39 -23.73 -8.69
N ARG A 172 19.72 -23.73 -8.56
CA ARG A 172 20.44 -24.86 -7.97
C ARG A 172 20.70 -24.57 -6.51
N THR A 173 20.36 -25.54 -5.66
CA THR A 173 20.68 -25.56 -4.23
C THR A 173 22.07 -26.14 -3.95
N ASP A 174 22.99 -26.09 -4.92
CA ASP A 174 24.34 -26.64 -4.75
C ASP A 174 25.01 -25.99 -3.53
N LEU A 175 25.63 -26.82 -2.69
CA LEU A 175 26.33 -26.36 -1.51
C LEU A 175 27.62 -25.65 -1.93
N LEU A 176 27.58 -24.33 -2.13
CA LEU A 176 28.78 -23.48 -2.03
C LEU A 176 29.42 -23.58 -0.63
N VAL A 177 28.67 -24.12 0.32
CA VAL A 177 29.03 -24.31 1.73
C VAL A 177 28.64 -25.73 2.17
N PRO A 178 29.46 -26.77 1.87
CA PRO A 178 29.10 -28.18 2.11
C PRO A 178 28.72 -28.52 3.55
N TRP A 179 29.41 -27.90 4.52
CA TRP A 179 29.15 -28.14 5.95
C TRP A 179 27.80 -27.61 6.42
N LEU A 180 27.08 -26.78 5.63
CA LEU A 180 25.78 -26.26 6.03
C LEU A 180 24.74 -27.37 6.22
N ALA A 181 24.90 -28.49 5.51
CA ALA A 181 24.10 -29.71 5.71
C ALA A 181 24.23 -30.31 7.12
N ASP A 182 25.33 -30.03 7.83
CA ASP A 182 25.55 -30.49 9.21
C ASP A 182 24.90 -29.57 10.26
N PHE A 183 24.27 -28.46 9.85
CA PHE A 183 23.60 -27.48 10.72
C PHE A 183 22.13 -27.32 10.35
N PRO A 184 21.31 -28.37 10.52
CA PRO A 184 19.86 -28.28 10.34
C PRO A 184 19.25 -27.18 11.22
N GLY A 185 18.42 -26.32 10.64
CA GLY A 185 17.81 -25.20 11.38
C GLY A 185 18.69 -23.95 11.43
N ALA A 186 19.76 -23.91 10.64
CA ALA A 186 20.57 -22.72 10.45
C ALA A 186 19.77 -21.64 9.71
N VAL A 187 19.86 -20.40 10.19
CA VAL A 187 19.11 -19.23 9.71
C VAL A 187 19.99 -17.99 9.74
N ASN A 188 19.52 -16.89 9.15
CA ASN A 188 20.17 -15.58 9.17
C ASN A 188 21.62 -15.63 8.65
N PRO A 189 21.84 -16.07 7.41
CA PRO A 189 23.18 -16.12 6.83
C PRO A 189 23.75 -14.71 6.76
N VAL A 190 25.06 -14.60 6.96
CA VAL A 190 25.83 -13.36 6.82
C VAL A 190 27.15 -13.71 6.16
N ILE A 191 27.50 -13.03 5.08
CA ILE A 191 28.77 -13.22 4.38
C ILE A 191 29.46 -11.87 4.18
N SER A 192 30.76 -11.82 4.48
CA SER A 192 31.59 -10.64 4.16
C SER A 192 31.78 -10.50 2.66
N LYS A 193 31.77 -9.26 2.15
CA LYS A 193 32.00 -8.95 0.73
C LYS A 193 33.35 -9.45 0.18
N ASN A 194 34.33 -9.86 0.98
CA ASN A 194 35.54 -10.50 0.46
C ASN A 194 35.48 -12.05 0.51
N ASP A 195 34.30 -12.64 0.75
CA ASP A 195 34.07 -14.08 0.92
C ASP A 195 34.98 -14.74 1.99
N SER A 196 35.50 -13.99 2.96
CA SER A 196 36.44 -14.52 3.96
C SER A 196 35.77 -14.99 5.26
N VAL A 197 34.59 -14.47 5.59
CA VAL A 197 33.85 -14.74 6.82
C VAL A 197 32.40 -15.08 6.47
N PHE A 198 31.93 -16.23 6.98
CA PHE A 198 30.53 -16.64 6.90
C PHE A 198 30.00 -16.86 8.32
N ILE A 199 28.91 -16.20 8.68
CA ILE A 199 28.30 -16.26 10.00
C ILE A 199 26.83 -16.63 9.84
N PHE A 200 26.29 -17.41 10.75
CA PHE A 200 24.87 -17.74 10.78
C PHE A 200 24.41 -18.00 12.20
N THR A 201 23.10 -17.96 12.39
CA THR A 201 22.44 -18.30 13.64
C THR A 201 21.93 -19.73 13.58
N HIS A 202 22.07 -20.48 14.66
CA HIS A 202 21.59 -21.85 14.78
C HIS A 202 20.88 -22.03 16.11
N LYS A 203 19.60 -22.44 16.07
CA LYS A 203 18.79 -22.69 17.28
C LYS A 203 18.97 -24.15 17.70
N GLN A 204 19.52 -24.37 18.90
CA GLN A 204 19.69 -25.69 19.51
C GLN A 204 19.01 -25.71 20.88
N ASN A 205 18.04 -26.62 21.07
CA ASN A 205 17.29 -26.78 22.33
C ASN A 205 16.69 -25.46 22.84
N GLY A 206 16.09 -24.67 21.94
CA GLY A 206 15.49 -23.36 22.29
C GLY A 206 16.49 -22.21 22.46
N LYS A 207 17.80 -22.46 22.41
CA LYS A 207 18.85 -21.43 22.54
C LYS A 207 19.49 -21.14 21.20
N THR A 208 19.72 -19.87 20.90
CA THR A 208 20.45 -19.47 19.68
C THR A 208 21.96 -19.51 19.90
N ARG A 209 22.68 -19.93 18.87
CA ARG A 209 24.15 -19.93 18.78
C ARG A 209 24.57 -19.18 17.53
N ILE A 210 25.59 -18.36 17.65
CA ILE A 210 26.23 -17.68 16.51
C ILE A 210 27.45 -18.49 16.09
N LEU A 211 27.38 -19.09 14.90
CA LEU A 211 28.45 -19.90 14.34
C LEU A 211 29.17 -19.12 13.25
N CYS A 212 30.50 -19.21 13.24
CA CYS A 212 31.37 -18.47 12.32
C CYS A 212 32.34 -19.42 11.63
N SER A 213 32.37 -19.40 10.30
CA SER A 213 33.35 -20.06 9.46
C SER A 213 34.25 -19.04 8.78
N TYR A 214 35.52 -19.41 8.63
CA TYR A 214 36.51 -18.63 7.92
C TYR A 214 36.94 -19.35 6.65
N LYS A 215 37.11 -18.61 5.56
CA LYS A 215 37.65 -19.15 4.31
C LYS A 215 39.17 -19.04 4.30
N THR A 216 39.85 -20.11 3.92
CA THR A 216 41.32 -20.12 3.75
C THR A 216 41.65 -20.96 2.52
N ALA A 217 42.46 -20.43 1.59
CA ALA A 217 42.80 -21.10 0.32
C ALA A 217 41.56 -21.64 -0.43
N ASP A 218 40.55 -20.78 -0.59
CA ASP A 218 39.25 -21.07 -1.21
C ASP A 218 38.39 -22.16 -0.55
N LYS A 219 38.79 -22.67 0.62
CA LYS A 219 38.02 -23.66 1.38
C LYS A 219 37.47 -23.05 2.66
N TRP A 220 36.18 -23.26 2.91
CA TRP A 220 35.58 -22.93 4.19
C TRP A 220 36.03 -23.91 5.26
N LYS A 221 36.42 -23.40 6.44
CA LYS A 221 36.66 -24.22 7.63
C LYS A 221 35.33 -24.65 8.25
N THR A 222 35.34 -25.68 9.09
CA THR A 222 34.19 -26.01 9.92
C THR A 222 33.81 -24.81 10.79
N PRO A 223 32.51 -24.45 10.91
CA PRO A 223 32.08 -23.34 11.75
C PRO A 223 32.44 -23.56 13.23
N ALA A 224 32.88 -22.49 13.88
CA ALA A 224 33.11 -22.44 15.33
C ALA A 224 32.03 -21.60 16.01
N ASP A 225 31.59 -22.02 17.20
CA ASP A 225 30.66 -21.26 18.04
C ASP A 225 31.37 -20.05 18.69
N ILE A 226 30.95 -18.85 18.30
CA ILE A 226 31.49 -17.58 18.82
C ILE A 226 30.59 -16.95 19.88
N THR A 227 29.47 -17.58 20.26
CA THR A 227 28.47 -17.04 21.19
C THR A 227 29.08 -16.57 22.51
N LYS A 228 30.01 -17.34 23.10
CA LYS A 228 30.71 -16.97 24.34
C LYS A 228 31.57 -15.71 24.19
N GLN A 229 32.20 -15.51 23.03
CA GLN A 229 33.02 -14.33 22.75
C GLN A 229 32.15 -13.07 22.70
N LEU A 230 30.94 -13.21 22.15
CA LEU A 230 29.93 -12.16 22.04
C LEU A 230 29.28 -11.81 23.38
N GLY A 231 29.55 -12.55 24.46
CA GLY A 231 29.00 -12.32 25.80
C GLY A 231 28.18 -13.47 26.35
N GLY A 232 27.86 -14.49 25.53
CA GLY A 232 27.25 -15.72 25.99
C GLY A 232 25.76 -15.66 26.31
N LEU A 233 25.04 -14.62 25.88
CA LEU A 233 23.58 -14.55 26.02
C LEU A 233 22.91 -15.48 25.01
N ASP A 234 21.68 -15.87 25.34
CA ASP A 234 20.76 -16.53 24.40
C ASP A 234 19.99 -15.43 23.61
N ARG A 235 19.27 -15.79 22.54
CA ARG A 235 18.49 -14.87 21.68
C ARG A 235 19.32 -13.89 20.83
N TYR A 236 20.59 -14.21 20.54
CA TYR A 236 21.34 -13.55 19.48
C TYR A 236 20.90 -14.01 18.10
N TYR A 237 20.81 -13.06 17.17
CA TYR A 237 20.63 -13.32 15.76
C TYR A 237 21.64 -12.49 14.94
N SER A 238 22.35 -13.15 14.04
CA SER A 238 23.23 -12.51 13.07
C SER A 238 22.42 -11.67 12.08
N ASN A 239 22.88 -10.46 11.75
CA ASN A 239 22.20 -9.61 10.76
C ASN A 239 23.08 -9.28 9.55
N SER A 240 24.27 -8.71 9.77
CA SER A 240 25.15 -8.28 8.68
C SER A 240 26.61 -8.11 9.14
N ILE A 241 27.54 -8.01 8.19
CA ILE A 241 28.96 -7.83 8.47
C ILE A 241 29.58 -6.85 7.45
N THR A 242 30.59 -6.09 7.87
CA THR A 242 31.37 -5.24 6.94
C THR A 242 32.11 -6.08 5.90
N GLY A 243 32.49 -5.45 4.79
CA GLY A 243 33.05 -6.14 3.62
C GLY A 243 34.38 -6.84 3.88
N ASP A 244 35.17 -6.31 4.81
CA ASP A 244 36.41 -6.89 5.32
C ASP A 244 36.18 -8.02 6.35
N GLY A 245 34.95 -8.23 6.78
CA GLY A 245 34.58 -9.19 7.80
C GLY A 245 35.02 -8.81 9.22
N SER A 246 35.23 -7.52 9.51
CA SER A 246 35.76 -7.07 10.81
C SER A 246 34.69 -6.60 11.80
N THR A 247 33.53 -6.13 11.35
CA THR A 247 32.46 -5.64 12.22
C THR A 247 31.16 -6.38 11.91
N LEU A 248 30.65 -7.12 12.89
CA LEU A 248 29.40 -7.87 12.81
C LEU A 248 28.29 -7.09 13.53
N ILE A 249 27.13 -6.98 12.89
CA ILE A 249 25.88 -6.47 13.48
C ILE A 249 25.03 -7.66 13.96
N ILE A 250 24.52 -7.54 15.18
CA ILE A 250 23.75 -8.58 15.88
C ILE A 250 22.44 -7.95 16.36
N TYR A 251 21.34 -8.66 16.19
CA TYR A 251 20.10 -8.39 16.90
C TYR A 251 20.06 -9.17 18.22
N LEU A 252 19.57 -8.52 19.27
CA LEU A 252 19.26 -9.14 20.55
C LEU A 252 17.84 -8.72 20.96
N ASP A 253 17.00 -9.71 21.22
CA ASP A 253 15.78 -9.54 22.01
C ASP A 253 16.15 -9.60 23.50
N ASP A 254 16.10 -8.47 24.19
CA ASP A 254 16.43 -8.38 25.62
C ASP A 254 15.22 -8.52 26.55
N GLY A 255 14.06 -8.90 25.99
CA GLY A 255 12.81 -9.12 26.73
C GLY A 255 12.01 -7.85 27.02
N ARG A 256 12.44 -6.69 26.53
CA ARG A 256 11.64 -5.45 26.53
C ARG A 256 11.53 -4.84 25.14
N ASP A 257 12.65 -4.67 24.45
CA ASP A 257 12.72 -4.17 23.09
C ASP A 257 13.78 -4.91 22.28
N GLY A 258 13.54 -5.02 20.97
CA GLY A 258 14.51 -5.52 20.03
C GLY A 258 15.62 -4.48 19.82
N ASN A 259 16.88 -4.85 20.03
CA ASN A 259 18.01 -3.90 19.98
C ASN A 259 19.14 -4.39 19.06
N LEU A 260 19.86 -3.44 18.44
CA LEU A 260 20.97 -3.73 17.54
C LEU A 260 22.34 -3.47 18.20
N TYR A 261 23.22 -4.45 18.08
CA TYR A 261 24.55 -4.44 18.67
C TYR A 261 25.61 -4.66 17.60
N TYR A 262 26.85 -4.34 17.93
CA TYR A 262 28.00 -4.68 17.10
C TYR A 262 29.11 -5.38 17.88
N SER A 263 29.84 -6.25 17.20
CA SER A 263 31.09 -6.86 17.68
C SER A 263 32.19 -6.65 16.65
N GLN A 264 33.42 -6.46 17.14
CA GLN A 264 34.59 -6.26 16.30
C GLN A 264 35.50 -7.48 16.39
N ARG A 265 36.06 -7.86 15.24
CA ARG A 265 36.98 -8.99 15.11
C ARG A 265 38.42 -8.50 14.99
N LYS A 266 39.31 -9.14 15.75
CA LYS A 266 40.75 -9.13 15.51
C LYS A 266 41.20 -10.58 15.32
N ASP A 267 41.77 -10.88 14.16
CA ASP A 267 42.11 -12.25 13.75
C ASP A 267 40.89 -13.18 13.79
N SER A 268 40.87 -14.21 14.64
CA SER A 268 39.72 -15.10 14.82
C SER A 268 38.91 -14.83 16.08
N ILE A 269 39.21 -13.74 16.79
CA ILE A 269 38.61 -13.40 18.09
C ILE A 269 37.66 -12.22 17.92
N TRP A 270 36.42 -12.41 18.34
CA TRP A 270 35.37 -11.40 18.41
C TRP A 270 35.35 -10.74 19.78
N SER A 271 35.12 -9.43 19.81
CA SER A 271 34.88 -8.71 21.05
C SER A 271 33.50 -9.06 21.63
N LYS A 272 33.31 -8.77 22.92
CA LYS A 272 31.95 -8.67 23.46
C LYS A 272 31.14 -7.63 22.67
N ILE A 273 29.84 -7.86 22.57
CA ILE A 273 28.93 -6.93 21.88
C ILE A 273 28.90 -5.57 22.56
N ARG A 274 28.67 -4.53 21.76
CA ARG A 274 28.49 -3.14 22.20
C ARG A 274 27.24 -2.58 21.54
N ASN A 275 26.51 -1.75 22.28
CA ASN A 275 25.30 -1.06 21.80
C ASN A 275 25.68 -0.08 20.67
N LEU A 276 24.83 0.06 19.64
CA LEU A 276 25.06 0.98 18.52
C LEU A 276 24.85 2.46 18.87
N GLY A 277 24.48 2.76 20.11
CA GLY A 277 24.25 4.10 20.64
C GLY A 277 22.78 4.52 20.55
N LYS A 278 22.42 5.49 21.39
CA LYS A 278 21.05 6.00 21.57
C LYS A 278 20.37 6.59 20.33
N THR A 279 21.14 6.81 19.26
CA THR A 279 20.60 7.31 17.98
C THR A 279 19.98 6.18 17.16
N ILE A 280 20.53 4.97 17.28
CA ILE A 280 20.04 3.76 16.62
C ILE A 280 19.13 3.00 17.55
N ASN A 281 19.64 2.59 18.72
CA ASN A 281 18.87 1.86 19.72
C ASN A 281 18.08 2.85 20.56
N THR A 282 16.77 2.78 20.46
CA THR A 282 15.84 3.70 21.12
C THR A 282 14.93 2.94 22.09
N ILE A 283 13.80 3.54 22.49
CA ILE A 283 12.76 2.83 23.26
C ILE A 283 11.82 2.02 22.36
N TYR A 284 12.12 2.03 21.06
CA TYR A 284 11.33 1.43 19.99
C TYR A 284 12.01 0.13 19.59
N TRP A 285 11.27 -0.73 18.92
CA TRP A 285 11.76 -2.02 18.47
C TRP A 285 12.64 -1.84 17.24
N GLU A 286 13.92 -2.20 17.34
CA GLU A 286 14.86 -2.29 16.22
C GLU A 286 15.11 -3.76 15.84
N ALA A 287 14.53 -4.21 14.71
CA ALA A 287 14.45 -5.65 14.38
C ALA A 287 15.64 -6.21 13.59
N HIS A 288 16.14 -5.48 12.58
CA HIS A 288 17.21 -5.95 11.70
C HIS A 288 18.10 -4.80 11.26
N GLY A 289 19.42 -5.03 11.16
CA GLY A 289 20.39 -4.01 10.78
C GLY A 289 21.41 -4.51 9.76
N PHE A 290 21.47 -3.84 8.62
CA PHE A 290 22.44 -4.05 7.55
C PHE A 290 23.47 -2.93 7.47
N ILE A 291 24.72 -3.26 7.82
CA ILE A 291 25.87 -2.38 7.63
C ILE A 291 26.41 -2.53 6.20
N THR A 292 26.63 -1.41 5.51
CA THR A 292 27.26 -1.43 4.19
C THR A 292 28.69 -1.98 4.27
N PRO A 293 29.22 -2.57 3.17
CA PRO A 293 30.55 -3.16 3.17
C PRO A 293 31.68 -2.22 3.63
N ASP A 294 31.55 -0.92 3.41
CA ASP A 294 32.52 0.09 3.84
C ASP A 294 32.36 0.54 5.31
N GLY A 295 31.34 0.04 6.01
CA GLY A 295 31.06 0.36 7.41
C GLY A 295 30.47 1.73 7.67
N LYS A 296 30.03 2.47 6.63
CA LYS A 296 29.60 3.87 6.75
C LYS A 296 28.10 4.07 6.83
N THR A 297 27.29 3.15 6.33
CA THR A 297 25.83 3.32 6.27
C THR A 297 25.14 2.10 6.87
N LEU A 298 24.18 2.34 7.75
CA LEU A 298 23.35 1.33 8.39
C LEU A 298 21.91 1.49 7.91
N TYR A 299 21.39 0.48 7.21
CA TYR A 299 19.96 0.32 6.97
C TYR A 299 19.38 -0.55 8.08
N PHE A 300 18.27 -0.16 8.68
CA PHE A 300 17.69 -0.94 9.77
C PHE A 300 16.17 -0.78 9.86
N SER A 301 15.50 -1.81 10.36
CA SER A 301 14.06 -1.82 10.55
C SER A 301 13.68 -1.40 11.96
N SER A 302 12.75 -0.46 12.10
CA SER A 302 12.32 0.06 13.41
C SER A 302 10.88 0.54 13.42
N ASN A 303 10.20 0.37 14.57
CA ASN A 303 8.85 0.90 14.85
C ASN A 303 8.85 2.34 15.39
N LYS A 304 9.99 3.04 15.25
CA LYS A 304 10.15 4.40 15.73
C LYS A 304 9.22 5.40 15.03
N PRO A 305 8.78 6.48 15.72
CA PRO A 305 7.90 7.49 15.16
C PRO A 305 8.46 8.17 13.91
N GLY A 306 7.55 8.50 12.99
CA GLY A 306 7.87 9.03 11.67
C GLY A 306 7.91 7.96 10.58
N GLY A 307 7.62 6.72 10.95
CA GLY A 307 7.36 5.57 10.10
C GLY A 307 5.97 5.56 9.44
N LYS A 308 5.69 4.53 8.63
CA LYS A 308 4.41 4.26 7.95
C LYS A 308 3.64 3.10 8.58
N GLY A 309 4.34 2.04 8.98
CA GLY A 309 3.75 0.86 9.61
C GLY A 309 4.38 0.53 10.95
N GLU A 310 4.19 -0.72 11.39
CA GLU A 310 4.78 -1.21 12.65
C GLU A 310 6.29 -1.44 12.51
N LEU A 311 6.81 -1.89 11.37
CA LEU A 311 8.26 -1.89 11.12
C LEU A 311 8.56 -1.22 9.80
N ASP A 312 9.38 -0.18 9.82
CA ASP A 312 9.82 0.51 8.61
C ASP A 312 11.33 0.44 8.46
N ILE A 313 11.81 0.52 7.22
CA ILE A 313 13.24 0.63 6.93
C ILE A 313 13.68 2.10 7.04
N TRP A 314 14.71 2.29 7.85
CA TRP A 314 15.43 3.53 8.09
C TRP A 314 16.88 3.39 7.63
N VAL A 315 17.51 4.53 7.32
CA VAL A 315 18.92 4.60 6.99
C VAL A 315 19.61 5.63 7.87
N SER A 316 20.80 5.31 8.38
CA SER A 316 21.67 6.23 9.10
C SER A 316 23.10 6.13 8.58
N GLU A 317 23.77 7.28 8.51
CA GLU A 317 25.18 7.36 8.13
C GLU A 317 26.05 7.53 9.38
N LYS A 318 27.25 6.95 9.34
CA LYS A 318 28.25 7.06 10.38
C LYS A 318 29.06 8.34 10.22
N GLU A 319 29.18 9.09 11.30
CA GLU A 319 30.00 10.29 11.41
C GLU A 319 31.48 9.96 11.54
N ARG A 320 32.32 10.98 11.34
CA ARG A 320 33.79 10.86 11.45
C ARG A 320 34.27 10.46 12.85
N ASP A 321 33.51 10.82 13.89
CA ASP A 321 33.78 10.45 15.27
C ASP A 321 33.30 9.02 15.63
N GLY A 322 32.67 8.34 14.67
CA GLY A 322 32.13 6.99 14.83
C GLY A 322 30.70 6.93 15.36
N SER A 323 30.07 8.07 15.69
CA SER A 323 28.66 8.16 16.05
C SER A 323 27.75 8.00 14.82
N TRP A 324 26.46 7.71 15.04
CA TRP A 324 25.47 7.60 13.96
C TRP A 324 24.67 8.90 13.85
N LYS A 325 24.44 9.35 12.62
CA LYS A 325 23.50 10.44 12.31
C LYS A 325 22.07 10.07 12.66
N LYS A 326 21.21 11.08 12.78
CA LYS A 326 19.76 10.86 12.95
C LYS A 326 19.23 10.01 11.77
N PRO A 327 18.56 8.88 12.04
CA PRO A 327 18.02 8.02 10.99
C PRO A 327 16.95 8.72 10.14
N VAL A 328 16.96 8.44 8.84
CA VAL A 328 16.00 8.92 7.85
C VAL A 328 15.16 7.74 7.36
N ASN A 329 13.84 7.87 7.35
CA ASN A 329 12.95 6.84 6.84
C ASN A 329 13.13 6.71 5.32
N CYS A 330 13.17 5.48 4.79
CA CYS A 330 13.38 5.22 3.35
C CYS A 330 12.20 5.65 2.44
N GLY A 331 11.12 6.21 3.01
CA GLY A 331 10.00 6.79 2.30
C GLY A 331 8.92 5.78 1.93
N SER A 332 7.78 6.29 1.48
CA SER A 332 6.55 5.50 1.26
C SER A 332 6.57 4.58 0.03
N VAL A 333 7.66 4.59 -0.73
CA VAL A 333 7.87 3.63 -1.82
C VAL A 333 8.39 2.30 -1.26
N ILE A 334 9.29 2.38 -0.28
CA ILE A 334 9.82 1.20 0.40
C ILE A 334 8.86 0.78 1.52
N ASN A 335 8.45 1.74 2.34
CA ASN A 335 7.69 1.51 3.56
C ASN A 335 6.18 1.61 3.34
N THR A 336 5.44 0.63 3.84
CA THR A 336 3.99 0.46 3.73
C THR A 336 3.33 0.65 5.11
N PRO A 337 1.98 0.64 5.22
CA PRO A 337 1.32 0.57 6.52
C PRO A 337 1.56 -0.72 7.30
N TYR A 338 2.27 -1.70 6.72
CA TYR A 338 2.57 -2.99 7.33
C TYR A 338 4.06 -3.06 7.72
N ASN A 339 4.69 -4.23 7.63
CA ASN A 339 6.06 -4.41 8.11
C ASN A 339 7.04 -4.60 6.96
N GLU A 340 8.12 -3.81 6.99
CA GLU A 340 9.30 -3.95 6.15
C GLU A 340 10.54 -4.29 7.00
N ASN A 341 11.16 -5.43 6.69
CA ASN A 341 12.22 -6.03 7.49
C ASN A 341 13.37 -6.57 6.65
N THR A 342 14.43 -7.03 7.31
CA THR A 342 15.62 -7.66 6.71
C THR A 342 16.25 -6.89 5.53
N PRO A 343 16.52 -5.57 5.66
CA PRO A 343 17.15 -4.82 4.59
C PRO A 343 18.53 -5.39 4.24
N PHE A 344 18.88 -5.36 2.95
CA PHE A 344 20.20 -5.63 2.39
C PHE A 344 20.43 -4.64 1.26
N PHE A 345 21.52 -3.87 1.30
CA PHE A 345 21.82 -2.87 0.28
C PHE A 345 23.12 -3.18 -0.45
N ASP A 346 23.05 -3.32 -1.78
CA ASP A 346 24.19 -3.38 -2.66
C ASP A 346 24.54 -1.96 -3.15
N PRO A 347 25.61 -1.33 -2.62
CA PRO A 347 25.99 0.03 -3.00
C PRO A 347 26.58 0.12 -4.42
N GLU A 348 27.08 -0.97 -5.01
CA GLU A 348 27.66 -0.93 -6.36
C GLU A 348 26.56 -0.89 -7.42
N ARG A 349 25.50 -1.66 -7.21
CA ARG A 349 24.35 -1.72 -8.12
C ARG A 349 23.24 -0.72 -7.73
N GLY A 350 23.32 -0.13 -6.54
CA GLY A 350 22.27 0.73 -5.99
C GLY A 350 20.97 -0.04 -5.75
N ILE A 351 21.05 -1.29 -5.28
CA ILE A 351 19.89 -2.18 -5.12
C ILE A 351 19.63 -2.41 -3.63
N LEU A 352 18.41 -2.16 -3.18
CA LEU A 352 17.90 -2.58 -1.88
C LEU A 352 17.06 -3.84 -2.05
N LEU A 353 17.44 -4.90 -1.35
CA LEU A 353 16.57 -6.03 -1.06
C LEU A 353 16.01 -5.87 0.35
N PHE A 354 14.78 -6.30 0.55
CA PHE A 354 14.13 -6.29 1.86
C PHE A 354 12.92 -7.23 1.87
N SER A 355 12.52 -7.72 3.04
CA SER A 355 11.26 -8.43 3.22
C SER A 355 10.11 -7.46 3.50
N SER A 356 8.91 -7.73 2.98
CA SER A 356 7.70 -6.96 3.32
C SER A 356 6.47 -7.85 3.44
N SER A 357 5.55 -7.48 4.33
CA SER A 357 4.19 -8.05 4.43
C SER A 357 3.09 -7.15 3.83
N GLY A 358 3.45 -5.96 3.35
CA GLY A 358 2.51 -4.96 2.86
C GLY A 358 2.49 -4.78 1.34
N HIS A 359 3.60 -5.05 0.66
CA HIS A 359 3.63 -5.08 -0.80
C HIS A 359 2.85 -6.30 -1.34
N THR A 360 2.33 -6.21 -2.56
CA THR A 360 1.62 -7.34 -3.19
C THR A 360 2.60 -8.46 -3.50
N SER A 361 2.32 -9.65 -2.99
CA SER A 361 3.29 -10.74 -2.89
C SER A 361 2.69 -12.14 -3.01
N ILE A 362 3.46 -13.20 -2.77
CA ILE A 362 3.01 -14.60 -2.87
C ILE A 362 2.46 -15.09 -1.51
N GLY A 363 3.16 -14.77 -0.44
CA GLY A 363 2.91 -15.23 0.92
C GLY A 363 2.75 -14.10 1.93
N GLY A 364 3.29 -14.32 3.13
CA GLY A 364 3.31 -13.38 4.24
C GLY A 364 4.43 -12.36 4.06
N TYR A 365 5.55 -12.56 4.75
CA TYR A 365 6.79 -11.85 4.40
C TYR A 365 7.39 -12.43 3.13
N ASP A 366 7.74 -11.56 2.21
CA ASP A 366 8.38 -11.94 0.97
C ASP A 366 9.50 -10.96 0.61
N VAL A 367 10.49 -11.41 -0.15
CA VAL A 367 11.65 -10.59 -0.53
C VAL A 367 11.31 -9.74 -1.75
N PHE A 368 11.56 -8.44 -1.62
CA PHE A 368 11.39 -7.42 -2.65
C PHE A 368 12.71 -6.80 -3.06
N ARG A 369 12.77 -6.33 -4.29
CA ARG A 369 13.88 -5.58 -4.86
C ARG A 369 13.44 -4.18 -5.27
N SER A 370 14.18 -3.16 -4.83
CA SER A 370 14.06 -1.77 -5.30
C SER A 370 15.43 -1.21 -5.70
N SER A 371 15.48 -0.36 -6.72
CA SER A 371 16.70 0.31 -7.17
C SER A 371 16.69 1.77 -6.76
N PHE A 372 17.82 2.29 -6.27
CA PHE A 372 18.01 3.68 -5.91
C PHE A 372 18.64 4.45 -7.07
N ASN A 373 17.87 5.34 -7.71
CA ASN A 373 18.33 6.14 -8.83
C ASN A 373 17.97 7.62 -8.62
N ARG A 374 18.94 8.52 -8.82
CA ARG A 374 18.76 9.98 -8.77
C ARG A 374 18.01 10.50 -7.52
N GLY A 375 18.28 9.90 -6.36
CA GLY A 375 17.67 10.31 -5.08
C GLY A 375 16.29 9.71 -4.78
N SER A 376 15.84 8.73 -5.57
CA SER A 376 14.54 8.08 -5.40
C SER A 376 14.63 6.56 -5.53
N TRP A 377 13.79 5.85 -4.79
CA TRP A 377 13.59 4.42 -4.91
C TRP A 377 12.63 4.11 -6.06
N SER A 378 12.91 3.06 -6.84
CA SER A 378 11.91 2.47 -7.73
C SER A 378 10.83 1.74 -6.93
N HIS A 379 9.65 1.54 -7.53
CA HIS A 379 8.66 0.66 -6.91
C HIS A 379 9.26 -0.73 -6.66
N PRO A 380 9.04 -1.32 -5.47
CA PRO A 380 9.57 -2.64 -5.16
C PRO A 380 8.91 -3.72 -6.03
N ALA A 381 9.72 -4.67 -6.51
CA ALA A 381 9.24 -5.85 -7.21
C ALA A 381 9.58 -7.11 -6.39
N GLY A 382 8.58 -7.95 -6.14
CA GLY A 382 8.78 -9.23 -5.45
C GLY A 382 9.68 -10.15 -6.26
N LEU A 383 10.54 -10.91 -5.58
CA LEU A 383 11.33 -11.96 -6.22
C LEU A 383 10.41 -13.08 -6.73
N PRO A 384 10.75 -13.73 -7.85
CA PRO A 384 9.88 -14.73 -8.47
C PRO A 384 9.81 -16.00 -7.62
N PHE A 385 8.68 -16.72 -7.71
CA PHE A 385 8.60 -18.10 -7.23
C PHE A 385 9.71 -18.96 -7.86
N PRO A 386 10.39 -19.84 -7.10
CA PRO A 386 10.14 -20.20 -5.70
C PRO A 386 11.01 -19.45 -4.68
N VAL A 387 11.69 -18.36 -5.06
CA VAL A 387 12.46 -17.56 -4.10
C VAL A 387 11.52 -17.02 -3.01
N ASN A 388 10.43 -16.39 -3.46
CA ASN A 388 9.25 -16.14 -2.66
C ASN A 388 8.26 -17.31 -2.84
N ASN A 389 7.52 -17.66 -1.80
CA ASN A 389 6.53 -18.73 -1.78
C ASN A 389 5.34 -18.34 -0.89
N THR A 390 4.47 -19.30 -0.53
CA THR A 390 3.22 -19.02 0.20
C THR A 390 3.37 -18.88 1.71
N ILE A 391 4.58 -19.12 2.23
CA ILE A 391 4.94 -18.89 3.64
C ILE A 391 5.84 -17.65 3.75
N ASP A 392 6.52 -17.47 4.89
CA ASP A 392 7.39 -16.33 5.11
C ASP A 392 8.82 -16.57 4.59
N ASP A 393 9.25 -15.75 3.63
CA ASP A 393 10.60 -15.70 3.08
C ASP A 393 11.33 -14.43 3.53
N SER A 394 12.52 -14.62 4.08
CA SER A 394 13.30 -13.52 4.67
C SER A 394 14.80 -13.77 4.68
N PHE A 395 15.56 -12.72 4.99
CA PHE A 395 17.02 -12.77 5.11
C PHE A 395 17.72 -13.27 3.83
N PHE A 396 17.52 -12.52 2.74
CA PHE A 396 18.27 -12.72 1.51
C PHE A 396 19.56 -11.89 1.52
N ILE A 397 20.69 -12.51 1.22
CA ILE A 397 21.98 -11.84 1.02
C ILE A 397 22.60 -12.28 -0.30
N PHE A 398 23.31 -11.38 -0.99
CA PHE A 398 24.17 -11.75 -2.13
C PHE A 398 25.60 -12.03 -1.69
N ASN A 399 26.26 -12.96 -2.38
CA ASN A 399 27.71 -13.06 -2.43
C ASN A 399 28.25 -12.36 -3.69
N ASN A 400 29.58 -12.33 -3.85
CA ASN A 400 30.22 -11.62 -4.97
C ASN A 400 30.15 -12.32 -6.33
N ARG A 401 29.58 -13.52 -6.41
CA ARG A 401 29.59 -14.37 -7.60
C ARG A 401 28.18 -14.59 -8.17
N ASP A 402 27.31 -13.59 -8.01
CA ASP A 402 25.89 -13.68 -8.40
C ASP A 402 25.18 -14.92 -7.81
N THR A 403 25.58 -15.32 -6.60
CA THR A 403 24.89 -16.35 -5.83
C THR A 403 24.37 -15.74 -4.54
N GLY A 404 23.11 -16.01 -4.20
CA GLY A 404 22.48 -15.56 -2.97
C GLY A 404 22.42 -16.66 -1.91
N PHE A 405 22.21 -16.25 -0.65
CA PHE A 405 21.74 -17.12 0.41
C PHE A 405 20.40 -16.59 0.91
N ILE A 406 19.45 -17.47 1.18
CA ILE A 406 18.13 -17.12 1.74
C ILE A 406 17.82 -18.03 2.94
N THR A 407 17.12 -17.49 3.92
CA THR A 407 16.48 -18.32 4.95
C THR A 407 15.05 -18.63 4.51
N SER A 408 14.77 -19.91 4.24
CA SER A 408 13.43 -20.35 3.83
C SER A 408 13.15 -21.77 4.31
N TYR A 409 11.96 -22.30 4.01
CA TYR A 409 11.51 -23.65 4.35
C TYR A 409 11.17 -24.45 3.07
N TYR A 410 12.12 -24.53 2.14
CA TYR A 410 11.91 -25.25 0.87
C TYR A 410 11.84 -26.78 1.04
N ASP A 411 12.53 -27.35 2.04
CA ASP A 411 12.44 -28.79 2.35
C ASP A 411 11.59 -29.02 3.59
N GLU A 412 10.33 -29.36 3.36
CA GLU A 412 9.38 -29.64 4.44
C GLU A 412 9.79 -30.83 5.31
N ARG A 413 10.54 -31.81 4.75
CA ARG A 413 10.97 -32.99 5.51
C ARG A 413 11.94 -32.63 6.62
N ALA A 414 12.62 -31.49 6.49
CA ALA A 414 13.51 -30.98 7.52
C ALA A 414 12.75 -30.58 8.79
N GLY A 415 11.55 -30.02 8.68
CA GLY A 415 10.75 -29.57 9.84
C GLY A 415 11.20 -28.25 10.49
N TYR A 416 12.19 -27.56 9.91
CA TYR A 416 12.68 -26.24 10.30
C TYR A 416 13.18 -25.47 9.08
N ARG A 417 13.16 -24.13 9.11
CA ARG A 417 13.82 -23.30 8.10
C ARG A 417 15.32 -23.58 8.02
N ASN A 418 15.88 -23.50 6.82
CA ASN A 418 17.30 -23.66 6.56
C ASN A 418 17.83 -22.51 5.70
N ILE A 419 19.15 -22.36 5.69
CA ILE A 419 19.84 -21.54 4.70
C ILE A 419 19.92 -22.32 3.40
N TYR A 420 19.43 -21.74 2.31
CA TYR A 420 19.58 -22.27 0.96
C TYR A 420 20.51 -21.39 0.16
N THR A 421 21.35 -22.03 -0.66
CA THR A 421 22.13 -21.33 -1.69
C THR A 421 21.26 -21.17 -2.92
N ILE A 422 21.12 -19.95 -3.42
CA ILE A 422 20.41 -19.64 -4.66
C ILE A 422 21.43 -19.20 -5.68
N ILE A 423 21.79 -20.10 -6.59
CA ILE A 423 22.55 -19.71 -7.78
C ILE A 423 21.54 -19.15 -8.77
N THR A 424 21.57 -17.83 -8.99
CA THR A 424 20.88 -17.27 -10.15
C THR A 424 21.65 -17.75 -11.37
N GLY A 425 21.15 -18.84 -11.98
CA GLY A 425 21.74 -19.41 -13.19
C GLY A 425 21.86 -18.33 -14.25
N GLU A 426 22.94 -18.41 -15.02
CA GLU A 426 23.27 -17.56 -16.16
C GLU A 426 22.02 -17.00 -16.83
N THR A 427 21.91 -15.68 -16.93
CA THR A 427 21.04 -15.05 -17.92
C THR A 427 21.23 -15.80 -19.22
N VAL A 428 20.23 -16.58 -19.62
CA VAL A 428 20.22 -17.22 -20.94
C VAL A 428 20.37 -16.07 -21.92
N GLU A 429 21.58 -15.89 -22.47
CA GLU A 429 21.83 -14.93 -23.54
C GLU A 429 20.85 -15.31 -24.65
N LYS A 430 19.72 -14.61 -24.77
CA LYS A 430 18.77 -14.85 -25.86
C LYS A 430 19.47 -14.48 -27.16
N ARG A 431 20.00 -15.49 -27.84
CA ARG A 431 20.52 -15.40 -29.19
C ARG A 431 19.36 -15.55 -30.15
N ILE A 432 19.26 -14.64 -31.11
CA ILE A 432 18.28 -14.69 -32.18
C ILE A 432 18.95 -15.36 -33.37
N THR A 433 18.34 -16.41 -33.91
CA THR A 433 18.78 -17.02 -35.16
C THR A 433 18.16 -16.26 -36.34
N ALA A 434 18.99 -15.67 -37.18
CA ALA A 434 18.60 -15.08 -38.46
C ALA A 434 18.97 -16.04 -39.60
N GLU A 435 18.00 -16.32 -40.47
CA GLU A 435 18.14 -17.20 -41.63
C GLU A 435 17.60 -16.51 -42.87
N GLY A 436 18.23 -16.74 -44.02
CA GLY A 436 17.77 -16.19 -45.29
C GLY A 436 18.45 -16.83 -46.50
N THR A 437 17.91 -16.55 -47.68
CA THR A 437 18.48 -16.94 -48.98
C THR A 437 18.80 -15.70 -49.79
N VAL A 438 19.79 -15.80 -50.67
CA VAL A 438 20.17 -14.74 -51.62
C VAL A 438 19.69 -15.15 -53.01
N THR A 439 19.00 -14.24 -53.69
CA THR A 439 18.50 -14.44 -55.07
C THR A 439 18.87 -13.24 -55.93
N LEU A 440 19.24 -13.46 -57.19
CA LEU A 440 19.51 -12.39 -58.16
C LEU A 440 18.22 -11.96 -58.87
N GLN A 441 18.10 -10.67 -59.21
CA GLN A 441 16.90 -10.10 -59.85
C GLN A 441 16.62 -10.68 -61.25
N ASP A 442 17.62 -11.25 -61.90
CA ASP A 442 17.52 -11.92 -63.20
C ASP A 442 17.21 -13.43 -63.07
N ASN A 443 16.96 -13.92 -61.85
CA ASN A 443 16.71 -15.33 -61.51
C ASN A 443 17.87 -16.28 -61.81
N LEU A 444 19.10 -15.79 -61.99
CA LEU A 444 20.28 -16.65 -62.10
C LEU A 444 20.68 -17.24 -60.73
N ALA A 445 21.35 -18.39 -60.76
CA ALA A 445 21.85 -19.05 -59.55
C ALA A 445 23.01 -18.24 -58.92
N VAL A 446 22.92 -17.99 -57.61
CA VAL A 446 23.98 -17.33 -56.84
C VAL A 446 25.11 -18.32 -56.58
N ASP A 447 26.34 -17.97 -56.97
CA ASP A 447 27.57 -18.72 -56.67
C ASP A 447 28.07 -18.39 -55.25
N PRO A 448 27.98 -19.31 -54.27
CA PRO A 448 28.33 -19.04 -52.87
C PRO A 448 29.80 -18.68 -52.66
N GLU A 449 30.70 -19.13 -53.55
CA GLU A 449 32.15 -18.86 -53.48
C GLU A 449 32.50 -17.43 -53.94
N LYS A 450 31.56 -16.73 -54.60
CA LYS A 450 31.77 -15.38 -55.16
C LYS A 450 30.93 -14.29 -54.51
N ALA A 451 30.13 -14.64 -53.50
CA ALA A 451 29.27 -13.72 -52.76
C ALA A 451 29.67 -13.70 -51.28
N SER A 452 29.71 -12.51 -50.68
CA SER A 452 30.05 -12.35 -49.26
C SER A 452 29.02 -11.50 -48.53
N ILE A 453 28.75 -11.88 -47.27
CA ILE A 453 27.81 -11.19 -46.39
C ILE A 453 28.61 -10.59 -45.22
N LEU A 454 28.51 -9.28 -45.02
CA LEU A 454 29.11 -8.57 -43.89
C LEU A 454 28.03 -8.03 -42.95
N LEU A 455 28.11 -8.41 -41.68
CA LEU A 455 27.32 -7.84 -40.60
C LEU A 455 28.03 -6.59 -40.04
N THR A 456 27.30 -5.49 -39.96
CA THR A 456 27.78 -4.21 -39.41
C THR A 456 26.84 -3.70 -38.32
N ASP A 457 27.36 -2.96 -37.36
CA ASP A 457 26.56 -2.22 -36.38
C ASP A 457 25.83 -1.08 -37.11
N ALA A 458 24.50 -1.00 -36.98
CA ALA A 458 23.71 -0.08 -37.79
C ALA A 458 23.92 1.40 -37.40
N ARG A 459 24.40 1.68 -36.19
CA ARG A 459 24.58 3.04 -35.66
C ARG A 459 25.97 3.60 -36.00
N THR A 460 26.99 2.76 -35.91
CA THR A 460 28.39 3.15 -36.05
C THR A 460 28.95 2.78 -37.42
N GLY A 461 28.32 1.84 -38.14
CA GLY A 461 28.82 1.29 -39.40
C GLY A 461 30.03 0.36 -39.22
N ALA A 462 30.44 0.08 -37.98
CA ALA A 462 31.61 -0.75 -37.70
C ALA A 462 31.35 -2.23 -38.12
N PRO A 463 32.33 -2.90 -38.75
CA PRO A 463 32.20 -4.31 -39.11
C PRO A 463 32.16 -5.18 -37.84
N VAL A 464 31.15 -6.03 -37.76
CA VAL A 464 30.95 -6.97 -36.65
C VAL A 464 31.48 -8.34 -37.03
N ARG A 465 31.07 -8.88 -38.19
CA ARG A 465 31.41 -10.26 -38.60
C ARG A 465 31.13 -10.51 -40.09
N ASN A 466 31.97 -11.32 -40.76
CA ASN A 466 31.68 -11.91 -42.07
C ASN A 466 30.90 -13.23 -41.94
N ILE A 467 29.91 -13.43 -42.81
CA ILE A 467 29.03 -14.59 -42.86
C ILE A 467 29.23 -15.29 -44.21
N ALA A 468 29.50 -16.58 -44.16
CA ALA A 468 29.63 -17.42 -45.35
C ALA A 468 28.25 -17.84 -45.87
N LEU A 469 28.14 -18.04 -47.18
CA LEU A 469 26.97 -18.63 -47.82
C LEU A 469 27.14 -20.15 -47.94
N HIS A 470 26.02 -20.86 -47.86
CA HIS A 470 25.95 -22.32 -48.01
C HIS A 470 25.07 -22.67 -49.20
N ASP A 471 25.37 -23.77 -49.89
CA ASP A 471 24.55 -24.27 -50.99
C ASP A 471 23.18 -24.78 -50.46
N PRO A 472 22.02 -24.31 -50.99
CA PRO A 472 21.82 -23.32 -52.05
C PRO A 472 21.71 -21.88 -51.53
N ALA A 473 22.76 -21.07 -51.78
CA ALA A 473 22.89 -19.63 -51.47
C ALA A 473 22.15 -19.12 -50.21
N SER A 474 22.24 -19.89 -49.12
CA SER A 474 21.56 -19.63 -47.85
C SER A 474 22.56 -19.22 -46.78
N TYR A 475 22.09 -18.48 -45.77
CA TYR A 475 22.88 -18.15 -44.59
C TYR A 475 22.07 -18.33 -43.32
N ARG A 476 22.76 -18.69 -42.24
CA ARG A 476 22.22 -18.81 -40.88
C ARG A 476 23.23 -18.22 -39.91
N LEU A 477 22.80 -17.32 -39.04
CA LEU A 477 23.66 -16.81 -37.97
C LEU A 477 22.89 -16.52 -36.69
N GLU A 478 23.58 -16.63 -35.56
CA GLU A 478 23.06 -16.22 -34.26
C GLU A 478 23.61 -14.85 -33.86
N ILE A 479 22.70 -13.95 -33.48
CA ILE A 479 23.02 -12.57 -33.10
C ILE A 479 22.40 -12.21 -31.75
N LYS A 480 23.07 -11.33 -31.00
CA LYS A 480 22.54 -10.72 -29.78
C LYS A 480 21.51 -9.63 -30.16
N PRO A 481 20.55 -9.27 -29.30
CA PRO A 481 19.60 -8.19 -29.58
C PRO A 481 20.32 -6.85 -29.85
N GLY A 482 19.95 -6.17 -30.94
CA GLY A 482 20.54 -4.91 -31.38
C GLY A 482 20.14 -4.53 -32.81
N ASP A 483 20.51 -3.32 -33.24
CA ASP A 483 20.30 -2.86 -34.62
C ASP A 483 21.51 -3.20 -35.49
N PHE A 484 21.30 -4.03 -36.52
CA PHE A 484 22.35 -4.46 -37.41
C PHE A 484 22.01 -4.23 -38.87
N LYS A 485 23.05 -4.10 -39.69
CA LYS A 485 22.94 -3.98 -41.13
C LYS A 485 23.72 -5.12 -41.77
N ILE A 486 23.05 -5.88 -42.63
CA ILE A 486 23.66 -6.88 -43.48
C ILE A 486 23.96 -6.24 -44.84
N ILE A 487 25.22 -6.33 -45.26
CA ILE A 487 25.67 -5.89 -46.58
C ILE A 487 26.02 -7.13 -47.39
N ILE A 488 25.42 -7.27 -48.57
CA ILE A 488 25.66 -8.39 -49.47
C ILE A 488 26.40 -7.85 -50.70
N SER A 489 27.58 -8.39 -50.96
CA SER A 489 28.39 -8.00 -52.11
C SER A 489 28.74 -9.20 -52.97
N GLN A 490 28.57 -9.03 -54.29
CA GLN A 490 29.03 -9.96 -55.31
C GLN A 490 30.06 -9.25 -56.19
N ILE A 491 31.15 -9.93 -56.50
CA ILE A 491 32.22 -9.37 -57.34
C ILE A 491 31.63 -9.09 -58.75
N GLY A 492 31.45 -7.82 -59.11
CA GLY A 492 30.99 -7.38 -60.43
C GLY A 492 29.57 -6.79 -60.51
N SER A 493 28.80 -6.75 -59.42
CA SER A 493 27.41 -6.24 -59.37
C SER A 493 27.20 -5.17 -58.29
N LYS A 494 26.12 -4.38 -58.39
CA LYS A 494 25.74 -3.39 -57.35
C LYS A 494 25.55 -4.08 -55.99
N THR A 495 26.12 -3.47 -54.94
CA THR A 495 25.99 -3.95 -53.56
C THR A 495 24.56 -3.74 -53.05
N ASP A 496 23.97 -4.79 -52.46
CA ASP A 496 22.66 -4.70 -51.83
C ASP A 496 22.79 -4.65 -50.31
N THR A 497 21.83 -3.98 -49.68
CA THR A 497 21.83 -3.74 -48.24
C THR A 497 20.49 -4.18 -47.67
N VAL A 498 20.55 -5.04 -46.66
CA VAL A 498 19.39 -5.45 -45.87
C VAL A 498 19.56 -4.93 -44.45
N ASN A 499 18.64 -4.06 -44.02
CA ASN A 499 18.62 -3.59 -42.64
C ASN A 499 17.87 -4.61 -41.78
N ILE A 500 18.57 -5.24 -40.84
CA ILE A 500 17.93 -6.08 -39.82
C ILE A 500 17.70 -5.21 -38.60
N LYS A 501 16.51 -4.62 -38.56
CA LYS A 501 15.99 -4.02 -37.33
C LYS A 501 15.30 -5.10 -36.52
N ALA A 502 15.93 -5.54 -35.44
CA ALA A 502 15.17 -6.16 -34.37
C ALA A 502 14.33 -5.06 -33.73
N LYS A 503 13.09 -4.89 -34.20
CA LYS A 503 12.16 -3.91 -33.65
C LYS A 503 11.89 -4.27 -32.17
N ALA A 504 12.45 -3.50 -31.25
CA ALA A 504 11.60 -2.97 -30.19
C ALA A 504 10.58 -2.06 -30.89
N VAL A 505 9.30 -2.40 -30.78
CA VAL A 505 8.21 -1.74 -31.49
C VAL A 505 8.20 -0.24 -31.17
N THR A 506 8.36 0.59 -32.19
CA THR A 506 8.18 2.04 -32.11
C THR A 506 6.68 2.38 -32.16
N VAL A 507 6.23 3.19 -31.21
CA VAL A 507 4.87 3.76 -31.07
C VAL A 507 4.61 4.76 -32.20
N PRO A 508 3.48 4.65 -32.93
CA PRO A 508 2.45 5.69 -32.84
C PRO A 508 1.01 5.17 -33.06
N GLY A 509 0.06 5.57 -32.20
CA GLY A 509 -1.36 5.36 -32.52
C GLY A 509 -2.32 5.38 -31.32
N ILE A 510 -3.20 6.38 -31.34
CA ILE A 510 -4.46 6.45 -30.59
C ILE A 510 -5.24 5.13 -30.74
N SER A 511 -5.90 4.65 -29.68
CA SER A 511 -6.98 3.67 -29.80
C SER A 511 -8.32 4.27 -29.37
N HIS A 512 -9.34 4.05 -30.19
CA HIS A 512 -10.72 4.48 -29.97
C HIS A 512 -11.34 3.71 -28.81
N LEU A 513 -12.03 4.44 -27.91
CA LEU A 513 -12.92 3.89 -26.90
C LEU A 513 -14.13 3.22 -27.58
N THR A 514 -14.52 2.02 -27.12
CA THR A 514 -15.86 1.48 -27.41
C THR A 514 -16.90 2.10 -26.48
N ASP A 515 -18.18 2.06 -26.85
CA ASP A 515 -19.32 2.60 -26.06
C ASP A 515 -19.47 1.95 -24.67
N THR A 516 -18.69 0.90 -24.40
CA THR A 516 -18.61 0.16 -23.13
C THR A 516 -17.42 0.56 -22.24
N GLY A 517 -16.58 1.51 -22.68
CA GLY A 517 -15.39 1.97 -21.92
C GLY A 517 -14.19 1.03 -21.95
N MET A 518 -14.19 0.00 -22.82
CA MET A 518 -13.04 -0.88 -22.99
C MET A 518 -12.03 -0.28 -23.97
N TYR A 519 -10.75 -0.39 -23.63
CA TYR A 519 -9.63 0.03 -24.47
C TYR A 519 -8.62 -1.11 -24.60
N ARG A 520 -7.99 -1.22 -25.78
CA ARG A 520 -6.95 -2.21 -26.08
C ARG A 520 -5.83 -1.55 -26.88
N PHE A 521 -4.59 -1.76 -26.48
CA PHE A 521 -3.40 -1.32 -27.21
C PHE A 521 -2.25 -2.29 -26.93
N THR A 522 -1.28 -2.33 -27.84
CA THR A 522 -0.10 -3.20 -27.75
C THR A 522 1.11 -2.34 -27.39
N ILE A 523 1.84 -2.71 -26.32
CA ILE A 523 3.06 -2.03 -25.87
C ILE A 523 4.18 -3.04 -25.67
N ALA A 524 5.43 -2.63 -25.91
CA ALA A 524 6.60 -3.48 -25.69
C ALA A 524 6.93 -3.56 -24.18
N PRO A 525 7.75 -4.52 -23.73
CA PRO A 525 8.34 -4.48 -22.40
C PRO A 525 9.04 -3.14 -22.11
N GLY A 526 8.86 -2.63 -20.90
CA GLY A 526 9.36 -1.32 -20.45
C GLY A 526 8.55 -0.75 -19.29
N ASP A 527 9.00 0.40 -18.80
CA ASP A 527 8.31 1.19 -17.78
C ASP A 527 7.45 2.27 -18.45
N TYR A 528 6.16 2.25 -18.17
CA TYR A 528 5.20 3.20 -18.73
C TYR A 528 4.39 3.88 -17.63
N LEU A 529 4.01 5.13 -17.88
CA LEU A 529 2.95 5.82 -17.15
C LEU A 529 1.75 5.95 -18.09
N LEU A 530 0.70 5.20 -17.81
CA LEU A 530 -0.57 5.27 -18.50
C LEU A 530 -1.41 6.39 -17.88
N TYR A 531 -1.69 7.44 -18.64
CA TYR A 531 -2.57 8.53 -18.23
C TYR A 531 -3.98 8.29 -18.75
N ILE A 532 -4.95 8.20 -17.85
CA ILE A 532 -6.36 8.02 -18.18
C ILE A 532 -7.06 9.33 -17.88
N ARG A 533 -7.48 10.02 -18.96
CA ARG A 533 -8.03 11.37 -18.91
C ARG A 533 -9.45 11.37 -19.44
N GLN A 534 -10.37 11.93 -18.66
CA GLN A 534 -11.71 12.27 -19.12
C GLN A 534 -11.99 13.73 -18.77
N PRO A 535 -12.37 14.59 -19.73
CA PRO A 535 -12.73 15.97 -19.43
C PRO A 535 -13.79 16.05 -18.33
N GLY A 536 -13.54 16.89 -17.31
CA GLY A 536 -14.40 17.04 -16.13
C GLY A 536 -14.10 16.07 -14.98
N TYR A 537 -13.06 15.24 -15.09
CA TYR A 537 -12.59 14.33 -14.07
C TYR A 537 -11.05 14.45 -13.90
N LYS A 538 -10.56 14.24 -12.68
CA LYS A 538 -9.13 14.22 -12.38
C LYS A 538 -8.45 13.12 -13.19
N THR A 539 -7.31 13.47 -13.80
CA THR A 539 -6.46 12.51 -14.53
C THR A 539 -5.97 11.42 -13.59
N ASP A 540 -6.25 10.17 -13.92
CA ASP A 540 -5.65 9.01 -13.26
C ASP A 540 -4.36 8.62 -13.98
N THR A 541 -3.38 8.14 -13.22
CA THR A 541 -2.05 7.82 -13.75
C THR A 541 -1.59 6.48 -13.18
N ILE A 542 -1.44 5.49 -14.06
CA ILE A 542 -1.10 4.11 -13.70
C ILE A 542 0.31 3.81 -14.19
N ALA A 543 1.19 3.38 -13.29
CA ALA A 543 2.51 2.89 -13.66
C ALA A 543 2.42 1.42 -14.09
N LEU A 544 2.92 1.11 -15.29
CA LEU A 544 2.97 -0.24 -15.85
C LEU A 544 4.44 -0.62 -16.03
N ASN A 545 4.88 -1.64 -15.31
CA ASN A 545 6.20 -2.21 -15.45
C ASN A 545 6.07 -3.55 -16.18
N LEU A 546 6.57 -3.61 -17.41
CA LEU A 546 6.54 -4.79 -18.25
C LEU A 546 7.97 -5.33 -18.41
N PRO A 547 8.35 -6.40 -17.69
CA PRO A 547 9.71 -6.93 -17.77
C PRO A 547 9.99 -7.52 -19.15
N ALA A 548 11.27 -7.52 -19.57
CA ALA A 548 11.72 -7.90 -20.92
C ALA A 548 11.33 -9.34 -21.34
N ASP A 549 10.96 -10.17 -20.38
CA ASP A 549 10.53 -11.56 -20.50
C ASP A 549 9.04 -11.79 -20.19
N HIS A 550 8.24 -10.72 -20.11
CA HIS A 550 6.80 -10.79 -19.84
C HIS A 550 6.09 -11.70 -20.87
N ALA A 551 5.75 -12.91 -20.44
CA ALA A 551 5.23 -13.97 -21.31
C ALA A 551 3.68 -14.03 -21.33
N GLY A 552 3.00 -12.91 -21.13
CA GLY A 552 1.54 -12.77 -21.22
C GLY A 552 1.12 -12.01 -22.49
N SER A 553 0.06 -12.49 -23.16
CA SER A 553 -0.44 -11.86 -24.39
C SER A 553 -1.41 -10.70 -24.15
N ILE A 554 -1.95 -10.55 -22.93
CA ILE A 554 -2.96 -9.54 -22.54
C ILE A 554 -2.75 -9.13 -21.07
N ILE A 555 -2.81 -7.83 -20.78
CA ILE A 555 -2.74 -7.25 -19.43
C ILE A 555 -4.03 -6.46 -19.18
N ASN A 556 -4.73 -6.75 -18.08
CA ASN A 556 -5.99 -6.09 -17.73
C ASN A 556 -5.73 -4.92 -16.77
N ILE A 557 -6.14 -3.72 -17.16
CA ILE A 557 -5.91 -2.47 -16.40
C ILE A 557 -7.27 -1.80 -16.16
N ASN A 558 -7.65 -1.63 -14.89
CA ASN A 558 -8.91 -1.00 -14.48
C ASN A 558 -8.63 0.34 -13.79
N SER A 559 -9.44 1.37 -14.05
CA SER A 559 -9.31 2.73 -13.49
C SER A 559 -10.68 3.31 -13.12
N SER A 560 -10.73 4.18 -12.11
CA SER A 560 -11.93 4.90 -11.67
C SER A 560 -11.60 6.39 -11.50
N LEU A 561 -12.28 7.27 -12.24
CA LEU A 561 -11.97 8.71 -12.30
C LEU A 561 -12.89 9.53 -11.39
N VAL A 562 -12.36 10.58 -10.76
CA VAL A 562 -13.10 11.46 -9.81
C VAL A 562 -13.50 12.80 -10.49
N PRO A 563 -14.76 13.26 -10.44
CA PRO A 563 -15.17 14.52 -11.07
C PRO A 563 -14.48 15.77 -10.48
N GLU A 564 -13.99 16.68 -11.33
CA GLU A 564 -13.32 17.92 -10.89
C GLU A 564 -14.27 18.90 -10.17
N LYS A 565 -15.55 18.92 -10.57
CA LYS A 565 -16.57 19.86 -10.03
C LYS A 565 -16.97 19.60 -8.58
N VAL A 566 -16.62 18.44 -8.04
CA VAL A 566 -16.90 18.05 -6.65
C VAL A 566 -15.86 18.65 -5.67
N TYR A 567 -14.76 19.20 -6.18
CA TYR A 567 -13.63 19.68 -5.38
C TYR A 567 -13.72 21.19 -4.98
N ASN A 568 -14.72 21.95 -5.45
CA ASN A 568 -14.83 23.37 -5.12
C ASN A 568 -15.45 23.64 -3.72
N GLN A 569 -14.95 24.69 -3.04
CA GLN A 569 -15.11 25.03 -1.61
C GLN A 569 -16.55 25.11 -1.06
N SER A 570 -17.59 25.16 -1.91
CA SER A 570 -19.00 25.29 -1.47
C SER A 570 -19.54 24.07 -0.75
N PHE A 571 -19.17 22.84 -1.15
CA PHE A 571 -19.59 21.63 -0.44
C PHE A 571 -18.90 21.49 0.92
N LEU A 572 -17.75 22.15 1.11
CA LEU A 572 -16.95 22.09 2.33
C LEU A 572 -17.56 22.87 3.50
N MET A 573 -18.56 23.73 3.25
CA MET A 573 -19.19 24.60 4.26
C MET A 573 -20.46 24.00 4.89
N ILE A 574 -20.94 22.84 4.42
CA ILE A 574 -22.16 22.22 4.94
C ILE A 574 -21.89 21.60 6.32
N ARG A 575 -22.59 22.10 7.34
CA ARG A 575 -22.46 21.67 8.74
C ARG A 575 -23.27 20.39 9.02
N ASN A 576 -22.94 19.74 10.14
CA ASN A 576 -23.76 18.67 10.69
C ASN A 576 -25.15 19.18 11.09
N ILE A 577 -26.15 18.36 10.84
CA ILE A 577 -27.47 18.54 11.44
C ILE A 577 -27.43 17.88 12.80
N LEU A 578 -27.48 18.65 13.89
CA LEU A 578 -27.51 18.12 15.25
C LEU A 578 -28.94 17.91 15.72
N PHE A 579 -29.12 16.96 16.63
CA PHE A 579 -30.42 16.62 17.20
C PHE A 579 -30.38 16.55 18.72
N ASP A 580 -31.50 16.89 19.34
CA ASP A 580 -31.71 16.66 20.76
C ASP A 580 -31.74 15.17 21.10
N PHE A 581 -31.57 14.88 22.40
CA PHE A 581 -31.64 13.53 22.92
C PHE A 581 -32.97 12.86 22.52
N ASP A 582 -32.86 11.63 22.01
CA ASP A 582 -34.00 10.83 21.53
C ASP A 582 -34.93 11.53 20.52
N SER A 583 -34.41 12.52 19.79
CA SER A 583 -35.18 13.35 18.86
C SER A 583 -34.64 13.28 17.43
N TYR A 584 -35.53 13.49 16.46
CA TYR A 584 -35.23 13.69 15.03
C TYR A 584 -35.84 14.99 14.49
N LYS A 585 -36.31 15.88 15.38
CA LYS A 585 -36.86 17.18 15.00
C LYS A 585 -35.74 18.11 14.52
N LEU A 586 -36.00 18.82 13.43
CA LEU A 586 -35.08 19.83 12.89
C LEU A 586 -35.35 21.17 13.58
N ASP A 587 -34.30 21.78 14.11
CA ASP A 587 -34.34 23.14 14.67
C ASP A 587 -34.05 24.20 13.59
N ASP A 588 -34.11 25.48 13.95
CA ASP A 588 -33.89 26.58 13.01
C ASP A 588 -32.48 26.59 12.40
N LYS A 589 -31.47 26.13 13.16
CA LYS A 589 -30.07 26.02 12.71
C LYS A 589 -29.91 24.89 11.68
N ALA A 590 -30.56 23.75 11.90
CA ALA A 590 -30.65 22.65 10.96
C ALA A 590 -31.34 23.11 9.67
N ILE A 591 -32.46 23.83 9.78
CA ILE A 591 -33.20 24.38 8.64
C ILE A 591 -32.32 25.31 7.79
N ALA A 592 -31.58 26.22 8.41
CA ALA A 592 -30.65 27.11 7.70
C ALA A 592 -29.56 26.32 6.93
N THR A 593 -28.99 25.29 7.55
CA THR A 593 -27.98 24.41 6.93
C THR A 593 -28.56 23.63 5.76
N LEU A 594 -29.78 23.12 5.89
CA LEU A 594 -30.46 22.38 4.82
C LEU A 594 -30.85 23.29 3.64
N ASN A 595 -31.14 24.57 3.87
CA ASN A 595 -31.36 25.54 2.80
C ASN A 595 -30.09 25.82 1.98
N MET A 596 -28.92 25.85 2.64
CA MET A 596 -27.64 25.96 1.94
C MET A 596 -27.37 24.71 1.08
N LEU A 597 -27.53 23.52 1.66
CA LEU A 597 -27.37 22.26 0.93
C LEU A 597 -28.36 22.15 -0.24
N ARG A 598 -29.61 22.56 -0.05
CA ARG A 598 -30.61 22.65 -1.11
C ARG A 598 -30.14 23.52 -2.27
N SER A 599 -29.57 24.69 -1.98
CA SER A 599 -29.08 25.61 -3.03
C SER A 599 -27.98 24.95 -3.85
N ILE A 600 -27.04 24.25 -3.20
CA ILE A 600 -26.01 23.45 -3.88
C ILE A 600 -26.65 22.36 -4.76
N LEU A 601 -27.63 21.61 -4.25
CA LEU A 601 -28.28 20.54 -5.02
C LEU A 601 -29.13 21.04 -6.20
N ILE A 602 -29.52 22.32 -6.19
CA ILE A 602 -30.17 23.01 -7.31
C ILE A 602 -29.12 23.46 -8.33
N ASP A 603 -28.05 24.09 -7.85
CA ASP A 603 -26.97 24.62 -8.70
C ASP A 603 -26.19 23.50 -9.41
N TYR A 604 -26.17 22.30 -8.83
CA TYR A 604 -25.51 21.11 -9.39
C TYR A 604 -26.53 19.98 -9.64
N PRO A 605 -27.24 20.01 -10.78
CA PRO A 605 -28.35 19.10 -11.05
C PRO A 605 -27.97 17.61 -11.12
N GLU A 606 -26.71 17.30 -11.44
CA GLU A 606 -26.14 15.95 -11.53
C GLU A 606 -25.71 15.35 -10.17
N LEU A 607 -25.62 16.17 -9.13
CA LEU A 607 -25.12 15.75 -7.83
C LEU A 607 -26.11 14.83 -7.12
N LYS A 608 -25.63 13.66 -6.69
CA LYS A 608 -26.33 12.78 -5.75
C LYS A 608 -25.60 12.77 -4.42
N ILE A 609 -26.36 12.67 -3.33
CA ILE A 609 -25.82 12.68 -1.98
C ILE A 609 -26.35 11.51 -1.16
N GLU A 610 -25.56 11.08 -0.18
CA GLU A 610 -25.98 10.15 0.86
C GLU A 610 -26.22 10.93 2.16
N VAL A 611 -27.43 10.85 2.70
CA VAL A 611 -27.79 11.39 4.02
C VAL A 611 -27.66 10.28 5.04
N ALA A 612 -26.73 10.44 5.99
CA ALA A 612 -26.47 9.47 7.04
C ALA A 612 -26.89 9.99 8.41
N GLY A 613 -27.67 9.21 9.16
CA GLY A 613 -28.03 9.51 10.55
C GLY A 613 -27.21 8.72 11.57
N TYR A 614 -26.98 9.33 12.73
CA TYR A 614 -26.19 8.81 13.85
C TYR A 614 -26.88 9.10 15.18
N THR A 615 -26.54 8.35 16.23
CA THR A 615 -26.95 8.57 17.61
C THR A 615 -25.73 8.66 18.54
N ASP A 616 -25.98 9.05 19.79
CA ASP A 616 -24.96 8.86 20.83
C ASP A 616 -24.97 7.41 21.34
N SER A 617 -24.12 7.13 22.32
CA SER A 617 -23.94 5.79 22.89
C SER A 617 -25.09 5.31 23.80
N ARG A 618 -26.14 6.12 24.05
CA ARG A 618 -27.23 5.72 24.95
C ARG A 618 -28.38 5.06 24.20
N GLY A 619 -28.97 4.03 24.80
CA GLY A 619 -30.07 3.26 24.22
C GLY A 619 -29.61 1.95 23.59
N SER A 620 -30.54 1.06 23.27
CA SER A 620 -30.22 -0.20 22.58
C SER A 620 -29.82 0.06 21.13
N PHE A 621 -29.07 -0.87 20.55
CA PHE A 621 -28.66 -0.80 19.15
C PHE A 621 -29.86 -0.67 18.20
N GLU A 622 -30.93 -1.43 18.41
CA GLU A 622 -32.15 -1.38 17.59
C GLU A 622 -32.83 -0.01 17.67
N HIS A 623 -32.94 0.53 18.89
CA HIS A 623 -33.53 1.85 19.10
C HIS A 623 -32.69 2.94 18.40
N ASN A 624 -31.37 2.86 18.55
CA ASN A 624 -30.44 3.80 17.96
C ASN A 624 -30.40 3.72 16.43
N MET A 625 -30.47 2.52 15.86
CA MET A 625 -30.60 2.34 14.42
C MET A 625 -31.90 2.92 13.88
N GLN A 626 -33.03 2.70 14.57
CA GLN A 626 -34.32 3.30 14.19
C GLN A 626 -34.31 4.83 14.33
N LEU A 627 -33.67 5.37 15.36
CA LEU A 627 -33.58 6.81 15.58
C LEU A 627 -32.65 7.48 14.55
N ALA A 628 -31.49 6.90 14.26
CA ALA A 628 -30.60 7.34 13.18
C ALA A 628 -31.30 7.34 11.83
N GLN A 629 -32.07 6.28 11.55
CA GLN A 629 -32.89 6.15 10.36
C GLN A 629 -33.94 7.28 10.27
N LYS A 630 -34.68 7.56 11.36
CA LYS A 630 -35.63 8.68 11.45
C LYS A 630 -34.98 10.05 11.25
N ARG A 631 -33.75 10.24 11.73
CA ARG A 631 -32.97 11.49 11.54
C ARG A 631 -32.61 11.73 10.08
N ALA A 632 -32.10 10.71 9.40
CA ALA A 632 -31.82 10.79 7.98
C ALA A 632 -33.11 11.01 7.16
N ASP A 633 -34.20 10.35 7.55
CA ASP A 633 -35.52 10.51 6.92
C ASP A 633 -36.05 11.93 7.02
N GLU A 634 -35.99 12.56 8.20
CA GLU A 634 -36.53 13.91 8.37
C GLU A 634 -35.73 14.94 7.55
N VAL A 635 -34.41 14.75 7.43
CA VAL A 635 -33.56 15.56 6.55
C VAL A 635 -33.93 15.39 5.07
N ILE A 636 -34.06 14.15 4.59
CA ILE A 636 -34.45 13.86 3.19
C ILE A 636 -35.84 14.43 2.89
N LYS A 637 -36.78 14.25 3.82
CA LYS A 637 -38.15 14.75 3.72
C LYS A 637 -38.19 16.28 3.66
N TYR A 638 -37.37 16.97 4.44
CA TYR A 638 -37.24 18.42 4.37
C TYR A 638 -36.72 18.89 3.00
N LEU A 639 -35.62 18.30 2.51
CA LEU A 639 -35.04 18.65 1.20
C LEU A 639 -36.02 18.35 0.05
N THR A 640 -36.75 17.24 0.16
CA THR A 640 -37.78 16.84 -0.81
C THR A 640 -38.93 17.85 -0.87
N ARG A 641 -39.49 18.24 0.29
CA ARG A 641 -40.53 19.27 0.37
C ARG A 641 -40.07 20.62 -0.18
N SER A 642 -38.77 20.88 -0.09
CA SER A 642 -38.15 22.12 -0.59
C SER A 642 -37.83 22.07 -2.10
N GLY A 643 -38.17 20.98 -2.78
CA GLY A 643 -38.07 20.85 -4.25
C GLY A 643 -36.89 20.04 -4.77
N ILE A 644 -36.12 19.36 -3.92
CA ILE A 644 -35.06 18.42 -4.36
C ILE A 644 -35.67 17.06 -4.67
N SER A 645 -35.37 16.50 -5.84
CA SER A 645 -35.88 15.16 -6.20
C SER A 645 -35.38 14.09 -5.21
N PRO A 646 -36.24 13.20 -4.69
CA PRO A 646 -35.83 12.08 -3.85
C PRO A 646 -34.77 11.18 -4.49
N SER A 647 -34.77 11.06 -5.82
CA SER A 647 -33.79 10.25 -6.56
C SER A 647 -32.35 10.77 -6.51
N LYS A 648 -32.15 12.00 -5.98
CA LYS A 648 -30.82 12.57 -5.73
C LYS A 648 -30.25 12.18 -4.36
N MET A 649 -31.03 11.54 -3.50
CA MET A 649 -30.63 11.29 -2.13
C MET A 649 -30.75 9.79 -1.83
N THR A 650 -29.65 9.21 -1.33
CA THR A 650 -29.66 7.90 -0.70
C THR A 650 -29.60 8.08 0.81
N ARG A 651 -30.12 7.09 1.53
CA ARG A 651 -30.26 7.14 2.97
C ARG A 651 -29.38 6.10 3.62
N ARG A 652 -28.75 6.46 4.72
CA ARG A 652 -27.95 5.58 5.55
C ARG A 652 -28.24 5.84 7.03
N ALA A 653 -28.17 4.80 7.86
CA ALA A 653 -28.29 4.89 9.30
C ALA A 653 -27.12 4.12 9.92
N PHE A 654 -26.41 4.76 10.85
CA PHE A 654 -25.25 4.18 11.53
C PHE A 654 -25.53 3.90 13.01
N GLY A 655 -26.66 4.37 13.56
CA GLY A 655 -26.99 4.18 14.97
C GLY A 655 -25.89 4.76 15.87
N SER A 656 -25.50 4.02 16.90
CA SER A 656 -24.45 4.38 17.85
C SER A 656 -23.04 3.89 17.42
N SER A 657 -22.74 3.92 16.13
CA SER A 657 -21.40 3.63 15.58
C SER A 657 -20.75 4.90 15.01
N ASP A 658 -19.42 4.90 14.81
CA ASP A 658 -18.67 6.00 14.19
C ASP A 658 -18.90 7.37 14.88
N PHE A 659 -18.52 7.44 16.16
CA PHE A 659 -18.68 8.62 16.99
C PHE A 659 -17.77 9.76 16.52
N ALA A 660 -18.38 10.92 16.23
CA ALA A 660 -17.65 12.12 15.88
C ALA A 660 -17.00 12.81 17.09
N ALA A 661 -17.41 12.45 18.31
CA ALA A 661 -16.95 13.00 19.57
C ALA A 661 -16.91 11.94 20.68
N LEU A 662 -16.10 12.17 21.71
CA LEU A 662 -16.00 11.29 22.88
C LEU A 662 -17.33 11.23 23.65
N ASN A 663 -17.88 10.03 23.85
CA ASN A 663 -19.10 9.87 24.66
C ASN A 663 -18.83 9.91 26.18
N THR A 664 -17.56 9.73 26.58
CA THR A 664 -17.06 9.74 27.96
C THR A 664 -15.83 10.64 28.08
N ASN A 665 -15.57 11.17 29.28
CA ASN A 665 -14.36 11.91 29.60
C ASN A 665 -13.20 10.92 29.86
N ALA A 666 -11.97 11.45 29.96
CA ALA A 666 -10.76 10.63 30.16
C ALA A 666 -10.77 9.83 31.49
N ASP A 667 -11.54 10.27 32.49
CA ASP A 667 -11.73 9.58 33.76
C ASP A 667 -12.84 8.51 33.72
N GLY A 668 -13.43 8.26 32.55
CA GLY A 668 -14.53 7.32 32.35
C GLY A 668 -15.91 7.90 32.68
N SER A 669 -16.02 9.15 33.13
CA SER A 669 -17.31 9.80 33.39
C SER A 669 -18.06 10.15 32.10
N ASP A 670 -19.37 10.36 32.23
CA ASP A 670 -20.25 10.71 31.12
C ASP A 670 -19.87 12.07 30.47
N ASN A 671 -19.84 12.17 29.13
CA ASN A 671 -19.55 13.42 28.40
C ASN A 671 -20.77 13.90 27.58
N PRO A 672 -21.68 14.71 28.17
CA PRO A 672 -22.89 15.18 27.51
C PRO A 672 -22.65 15.99 26.24
N ASP A 673 -21.59 16.81 26.24
CA ASP A 673 -21.25 17.67 25.11
C ASP A 673 -20.77 16.84 23.93
N GLY A 674 -19.90 15.86 24.15
CA GLY A 674 -19.49 14.95 23.09
C GLY A 674 -20.67 14.13 22.55
N ARG A 675 -21.55 13.62 23.43
CA ARG A 675 -22.78 12.94 22.97
C ARG A 675 -23.66 13.84 22.11
N ARG A 676 -23.72 15.15 22.37
CA ARG A 676 -24.45 16.10 21.52
C ARG A 676 -23.95 16.12 20.08
N TYR A 677 -22.63 16.02 19.87
CA TYR A 677 -22.06 15.94 18.51
C TYR A 677 -22.25 14.58 17.85
N ASN A 678 -22.47 13.52 18.63
CA ASN A 678 -22.79 12.19 18.09
C ASN A 678 -24.25 12.07 17.63
N ARG A 679 -25.17 12.82 18.23
CA ARG A 679 -26.56 12.94 17.77
C ARG A 679 -26.65 13.83 16.51
N ARG A 680 -26.29 13.26 15.36
CA ARG A 680 -26.15 14.03 14.11
C ARG A 680 -26.71 13.36 12.87
N ALA A 681 -26.86 14.13 11.79
CA ALA A 681 -26.90 13.65 10.42
C ALA A 681 -25.83 14.36 9.57
N THR A 682 -25.23 13.59 8.64
CA THR A 682 -24.11 14.03 7.79
C THR A 682 -24.40 13.73 6.32
N PHE A 683 -23.63 14.37 5.44
CA PHE A 683 -23.81 14.29 3.99
C PHE A 683 -22.55 13.73 3.33
N GLY A 684 -22.73 12.79 2.42
CA GLY A 684 -21.68 12.29 1.53
C GLY A 684 -22.05 12.52 0.08
N ILE A 685 -21.07 12.65 -0.81
CA ILE A 685 -21.31 12.72 -2.25
C ILE A 685 -21.31 11.31 -2.80
N LEU A 686 -22.41 10.94 -3.44
CA LEU A 686 -22.59 9.62 -4.03
C LEU A 686 -22.20 9.68 -5.50
N ASP A 687 -21.23 8.86 -5.89
CA ASP A 687 -20.96 8.61 -7.30
C ASP A 687 -22.10 7.76 -7.90
N PRO A 688 -22.88 8.29 -8.87
CA PRO A 688 -24.03 7.60 -9.42
C PRO A 688 -23.68 6.38 -10.27
N LYS A 689 -22.41 6.19 -10.67
CA LYS A 689 -21.94 5.05 -11.48
C LYS A 689 -21.34 3.93 -10.64
N THR A 690 -20.57 4.29 -9.61
CA THR A 690 -19.85 3.32 -8.77
C THR A 690 -20.55 3.01 -7.45
N GLY A 691 -21.47 3.87 -7.01
CA GLY A 691 -22.14 3.76 -5.71
C GLY A 691 -21.23 4.09 -4.51
N VAL A 692 -20.02 4.56 -4.75
CA VAL A 692 -19.07 4.99 -3.70
C VAL A 692 -19.52 6.33 -3.13
N THR A 693 -19.57 6.41 -1.80
CA THR A 693 -19.91 7.64 -1.08
C THR A 693 -18.64 8.30 -0.52
N ILE A 694 -18.32 9.50 -1.00
CA ILE A 694 -17.24 10.32 -0.46
C ILE A 694 -17.81 11.16 0.68
N ARG A 695 -17.43 10.85 1.91
CA ARG A 695 -17.82 11.60 3.12
C ARG A 695 -16.65 12.47 3.56
N LYS A 696 -16.88 13.77 3.74
CA LYS A 696 -15.87 14.65 4.35
C LYS A 696 -16.07 14.70 5.85
N GLU A 697 -14.99 14.68 6.62
CA GLU A 697 -15.03 14.81 8.07
C GLU A 697 -15.71 16.11 8.49
N THR A 698 -16.52 16.01 9.54
CA THR A 698 -17.42 17.08 9.97
C THR A 698 -16.87 17.80 11.21
N TYR A 699 -17.35 19.01 11.49
CA TYR A 699 -16.86 19.81 12.62
C TYR A 699 -17.35 19.25 13.96
N THR A 700 -16.42 18.70 14.72
CA THR A 700 -16.48 18.46 16.16
C THR A 700 -15.46 19.37 16.88
N PRO A 701 -15.80 20.03 17.99
CA PRO A 701 -14.87 20.82 18.79
C PRO A 701 -13.66 20.02 19.23
N ARG A 702 -12.48 20.66 19.22
CA ARG A 702 -11.20 20.02 19.50
C ARG A 702 -11.18 19.26 20.83
N HIS A 703 -11.71 19.84 21.89
CA HIS A 703 -11.72 19.22 23.22
C HIS A 703 -12.64 17.99 23.34
N LEU A 704 -13.52 17.77 22.36
CA LEU A 704 -14.45 16.63 22.32
C LEU A 704 -13.97 15.53 21.37
N ARG A 705 -12.84 15.72 20.67
CA ARG A 705 -12.29 14.73 19.74
C ARG A 705 -11.27 13.82 20.40
N HIS A 706 -11.13 12.62 19.87
CA HIS A 706 -10.03 11.73 20.23
C HIS A 706 -8.70 12.33 19.74
N PRO A 707 -7.63 12.40 20.56
CA PRO A 707 -6.36 13.01 20.17
C PRO A 707 -5.70 12.43 18.92
N SER A 708 -5.93 11.15 18.62
CA SER A 708 -5.45 10.50 17.38
C SER A 708 -6.17 10.94 16.11
N SER A 709 -7.29 11.68 16.23
CA SER A 709 -8.05 12.16 15.07
C SER A 709 -7.53 13.50 14.51
N PHE A 710 -6.54 14.15 15.16
CA PHE A 710 -6.09 15.47 14.75
C PHE A 710 -5.18 15.47 13.53
N LYS A 711 -5.57 16.23 12.51
CA LYS A 711 -4.73 16.57 11.36
C LYS A 711 -4.24 18.01 11.44
N TYR A 712 -3.05 18.29 10.95
CA TYR A 712 -2.36 19.57 11.06
C TYR A 712 -1.91 20.07 9.68
N ASN A 713 -1.90 21.37 9.49
CA ASN A 713 -1.41 22.06 8.30
C ASN A 713 -0.44 23.17 8.74
N ILE A 714 0.34 23.70 7.82
CA ILE A 714 1.17 24.90 8.07
C ILE A 714 0.64 26.02 7.19
N ILE A 715 0.24 27.14 7.78
CA ILE A 715 -0.01 28.37 7.03
C ILE A 715 1.34 29.02 6.73
N LEU A 716 1.61 29.25 5.45
CA LEU A 716 2.79 29.94 4.96
C LEU A 716 2.62 31.46 5.09
N VAL A 717 1.50 31.99 4.58
CA VAL A 717 1.20 33.42 4.51
C VAL A 717 -0.31 33.63 4.33
N LYS A 718 -0.83 34.77 4.79
CA LYS A 718 -2.18 35.26 4.50
C LYS A 718 -2.08 36.55 3.70
N SER A 719 -2.84 36.68 2.62
CA SER A 719 -2.80 37.84 1.71
C SER A 719 -4.21 38.26 1.29
N GLU A 720 -4.48 39.55 1.15
CA GLU A 720 -5.74 40.06 0.58
C GLU A 720 -5.76 39.99 -0.96
N ASP A 721 -4.58 40.02 -1.58
CA ASP A 721 -4.38 39.83 -3.01
C ASP A 721 -3.92 38.40 -3.32
N ASP A 722 -4.35 37.85 -4.46
CA ASP A 722 -3.89 36.55 -4.93
C ASP A 722 -2.38 36.59 -5.25
N MET A 723 -1.62 35.67 -4.65
CA MET A 723 -0.18 35.51 -4.86
C MET A 723 0.14 34.62 -6.05
N GLU A 724 1.12 35.04 -6.84
CA GLU A 724 1.58 34.31 -8.03
C GLU A 724 2.50 33.11 -7.65
N PRO A 725 2.49 32.01 -8.42
CA PRO A 725 3.26 30.79 -8.09
C PRO A 725 4.76 31.01 -7.89
N ASN A 726 5.34 31.99 -8.57
CA ASN A 726 6.76 32.36 -8.44
C ASN A 726 7.11 32.93 -7.06
N GLN A 727 6.14 33.45 -6.29
CA GLN A 727 6.38 33.97 -4.94
C GLN A 727 6.67 32.83 -3.93
N PHE A 728 6.40 31.59 -4.33
CA PHE A 728 6.71 30.40 -3.55
C PHE A 728 7.89 29.60 -4.10
N SER A 729 8.59 30.09 -5.13
CA SER A 729 9.66 29.35 -5.83
C SER A 729 10.85 28.96 -4.94
N ASN A 730 11.01 29.65 -3.81
CA ASN A 730 12.08 29.39 -2.83
C ASN A 730 11.76 28.22 -1.89
N LEU A 731 10.53 27.69 -1.94
CA LEU A 731 10.12 26.47 -1.25
C LEU A 731 10.36 25.27 -2.15
N ASP A 732 11.47 24.56 -1.93
CA ASP A 732 11.71 23.25 -2.54
C ASP A 732 10.96 22.20 -1.69
N ILE A 733 9.67 22.00 -1.99
CA ILE A 733 8.81 21.09 -1.23
C ILE A 733 8.85 19.72 -1.93
N ALA A 734 9.07 18.64 -1.17
CA ALA A 734 8.97 17.28 -1.66
C ALA A 734 7.72 17.11 -2.53
N SER A 735 7.79 16.35 -3.63
CA SER A 735 6.81 16.22 -4.72
C SER A 735 5.36 15.83 -4.32
N THR A 736 5.08 15.73 -3.03
CA THR A 736 3.80 15.38 -2.41
C THR A 736 3.14 16.52 -1.62
N LEU A 737 3.85 17.62 -1.34
CA LEU A 737 3.35 18.75 -0.54
C LEU A 737 3.06 19.94 -1.46
N PHE A 738 1.79 20.10 -1.83
CA PHE A 738 1.33 21.22 -2.64
C PHE A 738 0.97 22.43 -1.78
N ILE A 739 1.19 23.62 -2.33
CA ILE A 739 0.68 24.86 -1.76
C ILE A 739 -0.79 24.96 -2.13
N ASN A 740 -1.64 24.91 -1.12
CA ASN A 740 -3.08 25.00 -1.28
C ASN A 740 -3.54 26.39 -0.84
N PRO A 741 -4.12 27.20 -1.74
CA PRO A 741 -4.78 28.43 -1.35
C PRO A 741 -6.12 28.09 -0.68
N VAL A 742 -6.35 28.63 0.51
CA VAL A 742 -7.58 28.50 1.28
C VAL A 742 -8.13 29.90 1.55
N LYS A 743 -9.31 30.19 1.01
CA LYS A 743 -9.94 31.51 1.13
C LYS A 743 -10.69 31.61 2.46
N ILE A 744 -10.37 32.62 3.26
CA ILE A 744 -10.93 32.88 4.59
C ILE A 744 -11.28 34.38 4.66
N GLY A 745 -12.58 34.70 4.60
CA GLY A 745 -13.04 36.09 4.51
C GLY A 745 -12.56 36.78 3.23
N SER A 746 -12.05 38.01 3.34
CA SER A 746 -11.44 38.78 2.25
C SER A 746 -9.99 38.37 1.93
N SER A 747 -9.42 37.40 2.64
CA SER A 747 -8.01 37.01 2.52
C SER A 747 -7.83 35.55 2.08
N THR A 748 -6.76 35.26 1.36
CA THR A 748 -6.32 33.92 0.98
C THR A 748 -5.16 33.50 1.87
N SER A 749 -5.34 32.40 2.60
CA SER A 749 -4.29 31.72 3.37
C SER A 749 -3.65 30.63 2.52
N TYR A 750 -2.34 30.71 2.28
CA TYR A 750 -1.60 29.70 1.53
C TYR A 750 -1.02 28.68 2.51
N ILE A 751 -1.39 27.41 2.36
CA ILE A 751 -1.03 26.35 3.31
C ILE A 751 -0.26 25.21 2.66
N ILE A 752 0.48 24.44 3.46
CA ILE A 752 1.14 23.20 3.02
C ILE A 752 0.87 22.04 3.97
N GLY A 753 0.83 20.84 3.37
CA GLY A 753 0.76 19.54 4.04
C GLY A 753 -0.59 19.20 4.69
N GLU A 754 -0.75 17.94 5.06
CA GLU A 754 -1.79 17.40 5.97
C GLU A 754 -1.08 16.37 6.85
N PHE A 755 -0.68 16.78 8.05
CA PHE A 755 0.13 15.99 8.97
C PHE A 755 -0.78 15.30 9.99
N LEU A 756 -0.62 13.98 10.17
CA LEU A 756 -1.40 13.18 11.13
C LEU A 756 -1.09 13.50 12.61
N ASN A 757 -0.05 14.31 12.86
CA ASN A 757 0.30 14.79 14.19
C ASN A 757 1.04 16.13 14.13
N LYS A 758 1.01 16.88 15.24
CA LYS A 758 1.63 18.20 15.38
C LYS A 758 3.14 18.16 15.14
N THR A 759 3.79 17.08 15.58
CA THR A 759 5.24 16.87 15.45
C THR A 759 5.68 16.82 13.98
N GLY A 760 4.89 16.18 13.11
CA GLY A 760 5.08 16.19 11.67
C GLY A 760 5.01 17.60 11.08
N ALA A 761 4.08 18.43 11.55
CA ALA A 761 3.94 19.83 11.11
C ALA A 761 5.07 20.73 11.64
N VAL A 762 5.57 20.52 12.87
CA VAL A 762 6.73 21.26 13.43
C VAL A 762 7.98 21.07 12.58
N ARG A 763 8.20 19.85 12.07
CA ARG A 763 9.37 19.52 11.23
C ARG A 763 9.44 20.36 9.94
N TYR A 764 8.31 20.70 9.35
CA TYR A 764 8.26 21.53 8.14
C TYR A 764 8.09 23.03 8.45
N LEU A 765 7.62 23.37 9.66
CA LEU A 765 7.46 24.76 10.08
C LEU A 765 8.81 25.49 10.14
N GLU A 766 9.84 24.86 10.71
CA GLU A 766 11.19 25.43 10.78
C GLU A 766 11.78 25.63 9.38
N TYR A 767 11.61 24.66 8.49
CA TYR A 767 12.04 24.74 7.10
C TYR A 767 11.42 25.92 6.34
N VAL A 768 10.10 26.10 6.41
CA VAL A 768 9.45 27.21 5.67
C VAL A 768 9.83 28.59 6.24
N LYS A 769 10.09 28.68 7.56
CA LYS A 769 10.60 29.91 8.19
C LYS A 769 11.99 30.28 7.70
N GLU A 770 12.89 29.30 7.57
CA GLU A 770 14.23 29.49 7.00
C GLU A 770 14.19 29.92 5.51
N LYS A 771 13.15 29.52 4.77
CA LYS A 771 12.92 29.91 3.37
C LYS A 771 12.20 31.24 3.17
N GLY A 772 11.97 31.99 4.24
CA GLY A 772 11.47 33.37 4.19
C GLY A 772 10.05 33.57 4.69
N PHE A 773 9.30 32.51 5.01
CA PHE A 773 7.95 32.60 5.58
C PHE A 773 8.01 32.69 7.11
N LYS A 774 8.61 33.77 7.62
CA LYS A 774 8.93 33.93 9.05
C LYS A 774 7.71 33.84 9.97
N ASP A 775 6.56 34.30 9.47
CA ASP A 775 5.29 34.31 10.18
C ASP A 775 4.48 33.02 10.00
N ALA A 776 5.05 31.99 9.34
CA ALA A 776 4.38 30.71 9.21
C ALA A 776 4.07 30.11 10.58
N TYR A 777 2.95 29.38 10.68
CA TYR A 777 2.54 28.71 11.91
C TYR A 777 1.73 27.45 11.62
N ILE A 778 1.75 26.53 12.58
CA ILE A 778 0.96 25.30 12.50
C ILE A 778 -0.45 25.61 12.94
N ILE A 779 -1.39 25.12 12.16
CA ILE A 779 -2.81 25.17 12.45
C ILE A 779 -3.34 23.73 12.36
N THR A 780 -4.35 23.37 13.15
CA THR A 780 -5.02 22.09 12.87
C THR A 780 -5.87 22.26 11.61
N GLN A 781 -6.16 21.16 10.90
CA GLN A 781 -7.08 21.17 9.77
C GLN A 781 -8.46 21.70 10.19
N TYR A 782 -8.80 21.63 11.47
CA TYR A 782 -10.06 22.10 12.03
C TYR A 782 -10.01 23.59 12.40
N ASP A 783 -8.91 24.06 13.00
CA ASP A 783 -8.70 25.47 13.35
C ASP A 783 -8.55 26.36 12.10
N LEU A 784 -8.11 25.76 10.97
CA LEU A 784 -8.03 26.43 9.67
C LEU A 784 -9.39 26.88 9.13
N TYR A 785 -10.47 26.20 9.53
CA TYR A 785 -11.84 26.50 9.14
C TYR A 785 -12.72 26.87 10.34
N ASP A 786 -12.12 27.18 11.50
CA ASP A 786 -12.88 27.42 12.73
C ASP A 786 -13.73 28.70 12.62
N PRO A 787 -15.07 28.60 12.72
CA PRO A 787 -15.96 29.75 12.75
C PRO A 787 -16.02 30.45 14.11
N GLN A 788 -15.29 29.98 15.13
CA GLN A 788 -15.27 30.63 16.45
C GLN A 788 -14.27 31.78 16.50
N ASP A 789 -14.59 32.84 15.77
CA ASP A 789 -14.48 34.15 16.39
C ASP A 789 -15.84 34.42 17.05
N GLU A 790 -15.96 34.13 18.34
CA GLU A 790 -17.15 34.44 19.15
C GLU A 790 -17.43 35.96 19.24
N SER A 791 -16.61 36.81 18.60
CA SER A 791 -16.83 38.24 18.47
C SER A 791 -17.47 38.67 17.13
N VAL A 792 -17.71 37.77 16.18
CA VAL A 792 -18.39 38.12 14.92
C VAL A 792 -19.90 37.98 15.07
N ASP A 793 -20.54 39.13 15.21
CA ASP A 793 -21.99 39.33 15.17
C ASP A 793 -22.65 38.54 14.02
N ASP A 794 -23.60 37.66 14.37
CA ASP A 794 -24.43 36.86 13.43
C ASP A 794 -25.14 37.74 12.37
N SER A 795 -25.23 39.06 12.57
CA SER A 795 -25.74 40.01 11.57
C SER A 795 -24.83 40.21 10.35
N MET A 796 -23.53 39.89 10.44
CA MET A 796 -22.56 40.02 9.33
C MET A 796 -22.60 38.84 8.34
N LEU A 797 -23.19 37.69 8.71
CA LEU A 797 -23.31 36.50 7.86
C LEU A 797 -24.37 36.63 6.74
N PHE A 798 -25.10 37.74 6.68
CA PHE A 798 -26.15 38.01 5.69
C PHE A 798 -25.71 38.88 4.52
N LYS A 799 -24.48 38.73 4.03
CA LYS A 799 -24.11 39.21 2.69
C LYS A 799 -23.41 38.12 1.90
N ALA A 800 -24.20 37.42 1.09
CA ALA A 800 -23.68 36.57 0.04
C ALA A 800 -22.73 37.38 -0.87
N GLU A 801 -21.46 36.97 -0.97
CA GLU A 801 -20.63 37.44 -2.08
C GLU A 801 -21.17 36.87 -3.39
N PRO A 802 -21.25 37.68 -4.46
CA PRO A 802 -21.98 37.31 -5.66
C PRO A 802 -21.22 36.28 -6.50
N ALA A 803 -21.96 35.33 -7.08
CA ALA A 803 -21.48 34.34 -8.04
C ALA A 803 -20.46 34.93 -9.03
N THR A 804 -19.30 34.27 -9.17
CA THR A 804 -18.24 34.65 -10.11
C THR A 804 -18.84 34.93 -11.48
N LYS A 805 -18.77 36.19 -11.93
CA LYS A 805 -19.38 36.66 -13.18
C LYS A 805 -18.68 35.99 -14.37
N VAL A 806 -19.37 35.08 -15.04
CA VAL A 806 -18.93 34.51 -16.32
C VAL A 806 -19.40 35.43 -17.45
N TYR A 807 -18.53 35.81 -18.37
CA TYR A 807 -18.88 36.68 -19.50
C TYR A 807 -18.98 35.89 -20.80
N THR A 808 -19.91 36.26 -21.67
CA THR A 808 -20.09 35.71 -23.01
C THR A 808 -20.26 36.85 -24.01
N ILE A 809 -20.19 36.57 -25.31
CA ILE A 809 -20.43 37.56 -26.36
C ILE A 809 -21.81 37.30 -26.96
N GLN A 810 -22.75 38.24 -26.79
CA GLN A 810 -24.06 38.14 -27.43
C GLN A 810 -23.98 38.69 -28.85
N LEU A 811 -24.28 37.85 -29.85
CA LEU A 811 -24.23 38.15 -31.28
C LEU A 811 -25.56 38.73 -31.79
N ALA A 812 -26.69 38.19 -31.31
CA ALA A 812 -28.03 38.65 -31.70
C ALA A 812 -29.08 38.29 -30.64
N ALA A 813 -30.21 39.00 -30.66
CA ALA A 813 -31.41 38.66 -29.89
C ALA A 813 -32.67 38.93 -30.71
N SER A 814 -33.58 37.96 -30.81
CA SER A 814 -34.82 38.09 -31.58
C SER A 814 -35.99 37.38 -30.89
N ARG A 815 -37.23 37.87 -31.09
CA ARG A 815 -38.44 37.20 -30.59
C ARG A 815 -38.85 35.98 -31.42
N LYS A 816 -38.27 35.83 -32.61
CA LYS A 816 -38.41 34.65 -33.46
C LYS A 816 -37.02 34.03 -33.69
N PRO A 817 -36.90 32.71 -33.79
CA PRO A 817 -35.62 32.07 -34.07
C PRO A 817 -34.99 32.63 -35.34
N VAL A 818 -33.69 32.87 -35.31
CA VAL A 818 -32.87 33.26 -36.45
C VAL A 818 -32.26 32.00 -37.04
N ASP A 819 -32.23 31.88 -38.37
CA ASP A 819 -31.59 30.75 -39.06
C ASP A 819 -30.12 30.66 -38.64
N THR A 820 -29.69 29.46 -38.21
CA THR A 820 -28.34 29.20 -37.72
C THR A 820 -27.28 29.39 -38.80
N ASN A 821 -27.64 29.32 -40.09
CA ASN A 821 -26.76 29.65 -41.20
C ASN A 821 -26.26 31.11 -41.18
N TYR A 822 -26.97 32.00 -40.49
CA TYR A 822 -26.54 33.38 -40.28
C TYR A 822 -25.26 33.50 -39.44
N PHE A 823 -24.95 32.47 -38.63
CA PHE A 823 -23.79 32.45 -37.72
C PHE A 823 -22.69 31.46 -38.15
N LYS A 824 -22.77 30.91 -39.36
CA LYS A 824 -21.88 29.84 -39.85
C LYS A 824 -20.38 30.19 -39.79
N ASP A 825 -20.05 31.48 -39.85
CA ASP A 825 -18.68 31.99 -39.84
C ASP A 825 -18.17 32.27 -38.39
N VAL A 826 -18.94 31.90 -37.37
CA VAL A 826 -18.59 32.03 -35.94
C VAL A 826 -18.63 30.66 -35.28
N GLU A 827 -17.48 30.22 -34.76
CA GLU A 827 -17.36 28.93 -34.08
C GLU A 827 -18.02 28.95 -32.70
N GLY A 828 -18.81 27.92 -32.38
CA GLY A 828 -19.34 27.70 -31.03
C GLY A 828 -20.52 28.59 -30.62
N VAL A 829 -21.35 29.05 -31.56
CA VAL A 829 -22.57 29.81 -31.24
C VAL A 829 -23.62 28.93 -30.57
N ARG A 830 -24.16 29.41 -29.45
CA ARG A 830 -25.24 28.78 -28.68
C ARG A 830 -26.48 29.66 -28.70
N GLU A 831 -27.64 29.05 -28.93
CA GLU A 831 -28.94 29.68 -28.75
C GLU A 831 -29.39 29.52 -27.29
N ILE A 832 -29.83 30.60 -26.67
CA ILE A 832 -30.43 30.64 -25.34
C ILE A 832 -31.81 31.27 -25.48
N TYR A 833 -32.86 30.49 -25.21
CA TYR A 833 -34.21 31.03 -25.06
C TYR A 833 -34.43 31.43 -23.60
N SER A 834 -34.62 32.72 -23.37
CA SER A 834 -34.72 33.31 -22.03
C SER A 834 -36.16 33.58 -21.62
N SER A 835 -36.40 33.70 -20.30
CA SER A 835 -37.73 33.92 -19.72
C SER A 835 -38.44 35.21 -20.17
N ASP A 836 -37.72 36.15 -20.77
CA ASP A 836 -38.28 37.35 -21.43
C ASP A 836 -38.77 37.12 -22.87
N LYS A 837 -38.83 35.87 -23.34
CA LYS A 837 -39.33 35.43 -24.66
C LYS A 837 -38.49 35.89 -25.86
N TYR A 838 -37.17 35.94 -25.70
CA TYR A 838 -36.22 36.18 -26.79
C TYR A 838 -35.27 34.99 -26.95
N TYR A 839 -34.95 34.68 -28.19
CA TYR A 839 -33.84 33.82 -28.58
C TYR A 839 -32.58 34.67 -28.66
N ARG A 840 -31.58 34.32 -27.86
CA ARG A 840 -30.28 35.00 -27.80
C ARG A 840 -29.19 34.09 -28.31
N TYR A 841 -28.40 34.57 -29.25
CA TYR A 841 -27.27 33.82 -29.82
C TYR A 841 -25.99 34.33 -29.19
N VAL A 842 -25.26 33.47 -28.50
CA VAL A 842 -24.05 33.83 -27.75
C VAL A 842 -22.87 32.96 -28.16
N ALA A 843 -21.66 33.50 -28.12
CA ALA A 843 -20.42 32.81 -28.47
C ALA A 843 -19.36 32.98 -27.37
N GLY A 844 -18.70 31.87 -27.05
CA GLY A 844 -17.60 31.81 -26.08
C GLY A 844 -18.00 32.05 -24.63
N GLU A 845 -17.11 31.64 -23.71
CA GLU A 845 -17.18 31.96 -22.28
C GLU A 845 -15.83 32.47 -21.81
N TYR A 846 -15.83 33.54 -21.03
CA TYR A 846 -14.64 34.27 -20.63
C TYR A 846 -14.71 34.58 -19.14
N SER A 847 -13.59 34.38 -18.45
CA SER A 847 -13.45 34.67 -17.03
C SER A 847 -13.40 36.17 -16.71
N SER A 848 -13.21 37.04 -17.71
CA SER A 848 -13.26 38.50 -17.54
C SER A 848 -13.63 39.23 -18.84
N VAL A 849 -14.14 40.46 -18.69
CA VAL A 849 -14.41 41.37 -19.82
C VAL A 849 -13.15 41.63 -20.63
N THR A 850 -11.98 41.74 -19.98
CA THR A 850 -10.70 42.01 -20.66
C THR A 850 -10.32 40.91 -21.65
N ARG A 851 -10.56 39.64 -21.30
CA ARG A 851 -10.30 38.50 -22.21
C ARG A 851 -11.32 38.40 -23.35
N ALA A 852 -12.54 38.87 -23.15
CA ALA A 852 -13.59 38.87 -24.19
C ALA A 852 -13.45 40.02 -25.21
N LYS A 853 -12.84 41.15 -24.83
CA LYS A 853 -12.70 42.35 -25.68
C LYS A 853 -12.05 42.10 -27.06
N PRO A 854 -10.92 41.38 -27.20
CA PRO A 854 -10.31 41.14 -28.50
C PRO A 854 -11.21 40.33 -29.44
N VAL A 855 -11.98 39.39 -28.90
CA VAL A 855 -12.87 38.53 -29.68
C VAL A 855 -14.10 39.31 -30.16
N VAL A 856 -14.67 40.20 -29.33
CA VAL A 856 -15.74 41.10 -29.78
C VAL A 856 -15.27 42.03 -30.90
N ALA A 857 -14.05 42.55 -30.82
CA ALA A 857 -13.49 43.40 -31.88
C ALA A 857 -13.37 42.63 -33.21
N ALA A 858 -12.90 41.39 -33.16
CA ALA A 858 -12.80 40.51 -34.33
C ALA A 858 -14.18 40.18 -34.93
N LEU A 859 -15.17 39.87 -34.10
CA LEU A 859 -16.54 39.55 -34.54
C LEU A 859 -17.26 40.75 -35.16
N ARG A 860 -17.03 41.96 -34.64
CA ARG A 860 -17.55 43.20 -35.25
C ARG A 860 -16.92 43.49 -36.61
N ALA A 861 -15.62 43.25 -36.75
CA ALA A 861 -14.93 43.36 -38.03
C ALA A 861 -15.42 42.31 -39.05
N ALA A 862 -15.85 41.12 -38.57
CA ALA A 862 -16.41 40.04 -39.37
C ALA A 862 -17.91 40.20 -39.72
N GLY A 863 -18.54 41.35 -39.39
CA GLY A 863 -19.92 41.66 -39.79
C GLY A 863 -20.97 41.65 -38.69
N PHE A 864 -20.65 41.15 -37.48
CA PHE A 864 -21.55 41.19 -36.32
C PHE A 864 -21.41 42.51 -35.56
N LYS A 865 -21.83 43.60 -36.20
CA LYS A 865 -21.61 44.99 -35.71
C LYS A 865 -22.17 45.23 -34.30
N ASP A 866 -23.25 44.52 -33.94
CA ASP A 866 -23.92 44.66 -32.65
C ASP A 866 -23.43 43.69 -31.57
N ALA A 867 -22.37 42.90 -31.84
CA ALA A 867 -21.85 41.97 -30.85
C ALA A 867 -21.33 42.70 -29.59
N PHE A 868 -21.70 42.24 -28.39
CA PHE A 868 -21.23 42.86 -27.14
C PHE A 868 -21.02 41.84 -26.02
N ILE A 869 -20.16 42.21 -25.06
CA ILE A 869 -19.86 41.38 -23.89
C ILE A 869 -21.00 41.48 -22.90
N ARG A 870 -21.56 40.35 -22.50
CA ARG A 870 -22.62 40.26 -21.50
C ARG A 870 -22.20 39.31 -20.39
N ASN A 871 -22.59 39.61 -19.15
CA ASN A 871 -22.50 38.64 -18.08
C ASN A 871 -23.51 37.51 -18.34
N LEU A 872 -23.03 36.29 -18.56
CA LEU A 872 -23.84 35.10 -18.84
C LEU A 872 -24.84 34.84 -17.71
N ASN A 873 -24.45 35.13 -16.46
CA ASN A 873 -25.32 34.99 -15.29
C ASN A 873 -26.40 36.07 -15.19
N SER A 874 -26.37 37.10 -16.06
CA SER A 874 -27.37 38.18 -16.15
C SER A 874 -28.37 38.00 -17.31
N ILE A 875 -28.30 36.87 -18.02
CA ILE A 875 -29.35 36.51 -18.99
C ILE A 875 -30.54 35.98 -18.18
N PRO A 876 -31.76 36.54 -18.35
CA PRO A 876 -32.95 36.02 -17.68
C PRO A 876 -33.11 34.53 -18.02
N LYS A 877 -33.04 33.65 -17.03
CA LYS A 877 -33.26 32.21 -17.21
C LYS A 877 -34.74 31.89 -17.11
#